data_AF-A0A7C3FB64-F1
#
_entry.id   AF-A0A7C3FB64-F1
#
_cell.length_a   1.000
_cell.length_b   1.000
_cell.length_c   1.000
_cell.angle_alpha   90.00
_cell.angle_beta   90.00
_cell.angle_gamma   90.00
#
_symmetry.space_group_name_H-M   'P 1'
#
loop_
_entity.id
_entity.type
_entity.pdbx_description
1 polymer ?
#
loop_
_entity_poly.entity_id
_entity_poly.type
_entity_poly.pdbx_seq_one_letter_code
_entity_poly.pdbx_strand_id
1 'polypeptide(L)'
;MPQRIVPHTLFVILLILEALFMIAIFSAFNSPVAAVASPPRLTESARAANVAWTPPEPGYRVIIDASQPEGLYALDYDALNSAGLPVDSLDPRTFRMFWRGEEMAIQVLGEMDGRFDPGDAILFYGRNLDDLFYDGLYFNNDYTGDAVYWLSYGGLNGKRMAVVNGAPASPQAQRFPHKVHLEKNYAYLPNNPPNEEDHWYWQKIEAFGSGSASRDYTFIAHNIATDNMTGTLTVKLVSTIGKDKVHQLTLYVNGNRVYDNKGDWVGDTLFIATAQAPQSFFQEGINTITVEITNDPNSGGSVDQVYVNWVEVTYYDTFVAEHDALVSVNPEGNLQQVVIDGFSNSDITPYDVSDITNVKRIDQGVVTGTGPYAIAFDSDALRLLTITPNAWLAPARIEAVNYPSSAYAPNDLLDTSLNADYILITHRDFWSQAEQLAQHRSSEYHVALVDVQRVYDQFNGGMMSAEAIRDFLSYAYYHWAVRPTYVLLMGDGTYDMRNYSGNGAPTFIPVFLQVVGNVTGETASENRFVALESDPTYGDLLPDMYLGRFPVNTPQEAQNMVDKTIGYENATCDPMPQYVLFVADDEASSLYWDLADELADGYDDPPDNTLKYVPDPYVPVKKYLGKDCNYSPDGDAASGEECYQQIVDWINGNNTLLVSYTGHATRNYWASEKIWTENLVANDLTNTDYCKMPVTLNQGCDEGYFLDPVDSAVSEVGVRKAGSGLVGAVTSSYLGYPYGHQYVAKGFFLALFNQGIQQAGRALVEGEKYAFDRGGYTTELEGFLFLGDPALKIKTSATSPLGDANSSIARQGGSTQLSWAPVSGATQYDIYRAVDDPYFIPTGAPYATDVTSPWIDPDPNALGDPNHSYYYVIRARDEMNNYRDSVHHGAFNFSLVPGQ
;
A
#
# COMPACT_ATOMS: atom_id res chain seq x y z
N MET A 1 28.31 67.44 0.94
CA MET A 1 29.19 66.33 1.39
C MET A 1 28.31 65.09 1.52
N PRO A 2 28.76 63.93 1.02
CA PRO A 2 28.11 63.33 -0.15
C PRO A 2 27.14 62.19 0.16
N GLN A 3 26.18 62.06 -0.76
CA GLN A 3 25.28 60.95 -0.96
C GLN A 3 26.04 59.62 -1.10
N ARG A 4 25.57 58.57 -0.42
CA ARG A 4 25.86 57.18 -0.79
C ARG A 4 24.62 56.59 -1.44
N ILE A 5 24.73 56.40 -2.75
CA ILE A 5 23.83 55.60 -3.58
C ILE A 5 24.30 54.14 -3.48
N VAL A 6 23.33 53.22 -3.59
CA VAL A 6 23.39 51.77 -3.88
C VAL A 6 23.23 50.82 -2.67
N PRO A 7 22.09 50.10 -2.60
CA PRO A 7 22.05 48.72 -2.11
C PRO A 7 21.27 47.75 -3.01
N HIS A 8 21.17 47.99 -4.33
CA HIS A 8 20.55 47.03 -5.26
C HIS A 8 21.54 46.17 -6.05
N THR A 9 22.78 46.65 -6.25
CA THR A 9 23.77 45.88 -7.03
C THR A 9 24.40 44.73 -6.21
N LEU A 10 24.46 44.83 -4.87
CA LEU A 10 25.01 43.76 -4.03
C LEU A 10 24.06 42.55 -3.89
N PHE A 11 22.74 42.80 -3.86
CA PHE A 11 21.73 41.74 -3.73
C PHE A 11 21.59 40.90 -5.01
N VAL A 12 21.70 41.56 -6.17
CA VAL A 12 21.69 40.89 -7.48
C VAL A 12 22.99 40.11 -7.73
N ILE A 13 24.14 40.58 -7.23
CA ILE A 13 25.41 39.84 -7.31
C ILE A 13 25.39 38.59 -6.41
N LEU A 14 24.74 38.64 -5.25
CA LEU A 14 24.58 37.48 -4.36
C LEU A 14 23.70 36.38 -5.00
N LEU A 15 22.58 36.76 -5.62
CA LEU A 15 21.68 35.84 -6.33
C LEU A 15 22.35 35.20 -7.56
N ILE A 16 23.21 35.94 -8.28
CA ILE A 16 23.94 35.41 -9.44
C ILE A 16 25.07 34.47 -8.99
N LEU A 17 25.71 34.72 -7.84
CA LEU A 17 26.71 33.82 -7.26
C LEU A 17 26.09 32.53 -6.70
N GLU A 18 24.91 32.57 -6.10
CA GLU A 18 24.17 31.36 -5.69
C GLU A 18 23.70 30.53 -6.89
N ALA A 19 23.21 31.18 -7.96
CA ALA A 19 22.84 30.49 -9.20
C ALA A 19 24.06 29.85 -9.90
N LEU A 20 25.22 30.51 -9.91
CA LEU A 20 26.46 29.94 -10.48
C LEU A 20 27.05 28.82 -9.60
N PHE A 21 26.85 28.86 -8.28
CA PHE A 21 27.26 27.79 -7.36
C PHE A 21 26.36 26.56 -7.52
N MET A 22 25.05 26.73 -7.74
CA MET A 22 24.13 25.63 -8.08
C MET A 22 24.45 24.99 -9.44
N ILE A 23 24.84 25.77 -10.46
CA ILE A 23 25.22 25.23 -11.78
C ILE A 23 26.57 24.47 -11.74
N ALA A 24 27.49 24.86 -10.85
CA ALA A 24 28.75 24.16 -10.65
C ALA A 24 28.58 22.82 -9.90
N ILE A 25 27.60 22.72 -8.99
CA ILE A 25 27.26 21.46 -8.30
C ILE A 25 26.58 20.48 -9.26
N PHE A 26 25.71 20.96 -10.15
CA PHE A 26 25.07 20.11 -11.17
C PHE A 26 26.02 19.53 -12.24
N SER A 27 27.21 20.11 -12.44
CA SER A 27 28.18 19.63 -13.44
C SER A 27 29.25 18.70 -12.88
N ALA A 28 29.37 18.56 -11.55
CA ALA A 28 30.35 17.69 -10.90
C ALA A 28 29.85 16.26 -10.57
N PHE A 29 28.54 15.98 -10.71
CA PHE A 29 27.94 14.67 -10.41
C PHE A 29 27.69 13.77 -11.63
N ASN A 30 28.08 14.18 -12.85
CA ASN A 30 27.98 13.32 -14.03
C ASN A 30 29.22 12.43 -14.19
N SER A 31 29.34 11.40 -13.33
CA SER A 31 29.99 10.16 -13.74
C SER A 31 28.91 9.28 -14.40
N PRO A 32 29.15 8.69 -15.58
CA PRO A 32 28.15 7.88 -16.24
C PRO A 32 28.03 6.53 -15.52
N VAL A 33 27.14 6.45 -14.53
CA VAL A 33 26.47 5.18 -14.24
C VAL A 33 25.61 4.93 -15.47
N ALA A 34 25.84 3.82 -16.16
CA ALA A 34 24.99 3.41 -17.26
C ALA A 34 23.56 3.28 -16.73
N ALA A 35 22.70 4.25 -17.06
CA ALA A 35 21.27 4.12 -16.86
C ALA A 35 20.83 2.94 -17.72
N VAL A 36 20.61 1.79 -17.07
CA VAL A 36 19.82 0.72 -17.66
C VAL A 36 18.47 1.36 -17.95
N ALA A 37 18.13 1.50 -19.23
CA ALA A 37 16.82 2.00 -19.61
C ALA A 37 15.77 1.07 -18.97
N SER A 38 15.03 1.59 -18.00
CA SER A 38 13.91 0.86 -17.40
C SER A 38 12.98 0.44 -18.53
N PRO A 39 12.51 -0.82 -18.57
CA PRO A 39 11.50 -1.22 -19.53
C PRO A 39 10.28 -0.29 -19.41
N PRO A 40 9.53 -0.04 -20.50
CA PRO A 40 8.33 0.79 -20.43
C PRO A 40 7.39 0.21 -19.36
N ARG A 41 7.05 1.02 -18.34
CA ARG A 41 6.05 0.63 -17.33
C ARG A 41 4.74 0.34 -18.07
N LEU A 42 4.18 -0.85 -17.85
CA LEU A 42 2.86 -1.22 -18.35
C LEU A 42 1.81 -0.26 -17.77
N THR A 43 0.72 -0.02 -18.50
CA THR A 43 -0.44 0.67 -17.91
C THR A 43 -1.03 -0.21 -16.78
N GLU A 44 -1.67 0.39 -15.78
CA GLU A 44 -2.26 -0.37 -14.66
C GLU A 44 -3.28 -1.43 -15.12
N SER A 45 -4.06 -1.13 -16.17
CA SER A 45 -4.94 -2.13 -16.80
C SER A 45 -4.14 -3.31 -17.40
N ALA A 46 -3.01 -3.05 -18.05
CA ALA A 46 -2.17 -4.10 -18.62
C ALA A 46 -1.43 -4.91 -17.55
N ARG A 47 -1.06 -4.27 -16.43
CA ARG A 47 -0.51 -4.95 -15.25
C ARG A 47 -1.54 -5.92 -14.66
N ALA A 48 -2.72 -5.41 -14.32
CA ALA A 48 -3.80 -6.21 -13.73
C ALA A 48 -4.19 -7.40 -14.60
N ALA A 49 -4.33 -7.19 -15.91
CA ALA A 49 -4.65 -8.27 -16.87
C ALA A 49 -3.53 -9.31 -17.01
N ASN A 50 -2.26 -8.92 -16.80
CA ASN A 50 -1.12 -9.85 -16.90
C ASN A 50 -0.95 -10.72 -15.65
N VAL A 51 -1.34 -10.23 -14.47
CA VAL A 51 -1.26 -11.00 -13.21
C VAL A 51 -2.52 -11.81 -12.94
N ALA A 52 -3.66 -11.41 -13.53
CA ALA A 52 -4.92 -12.12 -13.44
C ALA A 52 -4.80 -13.54 -14.00
N TRP A 53 -5.28 -14.52 -13.23
CA TRP A 53 -5.43 -15.90 -13.68
C TRP A 53 -6.67 -16.54 -13.08
N THR A 54 -7.12 -17.62 -13.69
CA THR A 54 -8.24 -18.43 -13.18
C THR A 54 -7.66 -19.63 -12.45
N PRO A 55 -7.73 -19.69 -11.11
CA PRO A 55 -7.34 -20.88 -10.36
C PRO A 55 -8.08 -22.12 -10.85
N PRO A 56 -7.41 -23.28 -10.92
CA PRO A 56 -8.03 -24.51 -11.40
C PRO A 56 -9.05 -25.04 -10.38
N GLU A 57 -10.13 -25.64 -10.88
CA GLU A 57 -11.18 -26.26 -10.07
C GLU A 57 -11.30 -27.76 -10.38
N PRO A 58 -11.30 -28.66 -9.37
CA PRO A 58 -11.10 -28.38 -7.94
C PRO A 58 -9.66 -27.91 -7.65
N GLY A 59 -9.51 -26.98 -6.71
CA GLY A 59 -8.22 -26.40 -6.32
C GLY A 59 -7.88 -26.58 -4.83
N TYR A 60 -6.59 -26.74 -4.55
CA TYR A 60 -6.04 -26.77 -3.20
C TYR A 60 -4.82 -25.86 -3.12
N ARG A 61 -4.70 -25.07 -2.06
CA ARG A 61 -3.51 -24.29 -1.74
C ARG A 61 -2.56 -25.15 -0.92
N VAL A 62 -1.38 -25.40 -1.45
CA VAL A 62 -0.25 -26.05 -0.79
C VAL A 62 0.71 -24.96 -0.36
N ILE A 63 0.91 -24.81 0.94
CA ILE A 63 1.57 -23.61 1.47
C ILE A 63 2.89 -23.99 2.14
N ILE A 64 3.92 -23.24 1.78
CA ILE A 64 5.26 -23.28 2.37
C ILE A 64 5.45 -21.98 3.13
N ASP A 65 5.63 -22.07 4.45
CA ASP A 65 5.84 -20.88 5.29
C ASP A 65 7.31 -20.45 5.35
N ALA A 66 7.55 -19.25 5.90
CA ALA A 66 8.87 -18.63 5.99
C ALA A 66 9.89 -19.41 6.84
N SER A 67 9.45 -20.35 7.68
CA SER A 67 10.35 -21.19 8.49
C SER A 67 10.83 -22.44 7.76
N GLN A 68 10.16 -22.81 6.66
CA GLN A 68 10.51 -24.01 5.90
C GLN A 68 11.60 -23.70 4.85
N PRO A 69 12.62 -24.56 4.71
CA PRO A 69 13.68 -24.35 3.73
C PRO A 69 13.20 -24.64 2.31
N GLU A 70 13.96 -24.18 1.31
CA GLU A 70 13.85 -24.72 -0.04
C GLU A 70 14.08 -26.24 -0.07
N GLY A 71 13.42 -26.96 -0.96
CA GLY A 71 13.62 -28.40 -1.11
C GLY A 71 12.59 -29.11 -1.96
N LEU A 72 12.64 -30.44 -1.94
CA LEU A 72 11.63 -31.28 -2.60
C LEU A 72 10.55 -31.65 -1.58
N TYR A 73 9.33 -31.20 -1.84
CA TYR A 73 8.17 -31.39 -0.99
C TYR A 73 7.34 -32.57 -1.48
N ALA A 74 6.96 -33.45 -0.56
CA ALA A 74 6.14 -34.62 -0.81
C ALA A 74 4.71 -34.38 -0.30
N LEU A 75 3.75 -34.53 -1.21
CA LEU A 75 2.32 -34.63 -0.89
C LEU A 75 1.95 -36.11 -0.95
N ASP A 76 2.01 -36.79 0.18
CA ASP A 76 1.69 -38.21 0.25
C ASP A 76 0.17 -38.46 0.31
N TYR A 77 -0.21 -39.73 0.15
CA TYR A 77 -1.61 -40.17 0.23
C TYR A 77 -2.33 -39.68 1.49
N ASP A 78 -1.71 -39.79 2.67
CA ASP A 78 -2.35 -39.46 3.94
C ASP A 78 -2.54 -37.95 4.11
N ALA A 79 -1.59 -37.13 3.67
CA ALA A 79 -1.67 -35.67 3.68
C ALA A 79 -2.79 -35.17 2.76
N LEU A 80 -2.87 -35.70 1.53
CA LEU A 80 -3.92 -35.34 0.58
C LEU A 80 -5.31 -35.80 1.05
N ASN A 81 -5.42 -37.01 1.58
CA ASN A 81 -6.66 -37.52 2.15
C ASN A 81 -7.12 -36.68 3.36
N SER A 82 -6.18 -36.29 4.24
CA SER A 82 -6.46 -35.44 5.40
C SER A 82 -6.89 -34.02 5.02
N ALA A 83 -6.37 -33.50 3.89
CA ALA A 83 -6.81 -32.25 3.30
C ALA A 83 -8.18 -32.36 2.59
N GLY A 84 -8.76 -33.56 2.49
CA GLY A 84 -10.07 -33.82 1.92
C GLY A 84 -10.08 -34.10 0.41
N LEU A 85 -8.93 -34.45 -0.20
CA LEU A 85 -8.92 -34.93 -1.58
C LEU A 85 -9.51 -36.36 -1.66
N PRO A 86 -10.30 -36.68 -2.69
CA PRO A 86 -10.89 -38.01 -2.85
C PRO A 86 -9.90 -39.01 -3.47
N VAL A 87 -8.71 -39.13 -2.87
CA VAL A 87 -7.50 -39.81 -3.40
C VAL A 87 -7.76 -41.23 -3.92
N ASP A 88 -8.64 -42.00 -3.29
CA ASP A 88 -9.01 -43.37 -3.69
C ASP A 88 -9.63 -43.48 -5.08
N SER A 89 -10.15 -42.37 -5.61
CA SER A 89 -10.86 -42.31 -6.89
C SER A 89 -10.10 -41.54 -7.96
N LEU A 90 -8.94 -40.98 -7.62
CA LEU A 90 -8.19 -40.10 -8.52
C LEU A 90 -7.26 -40.90 -9.42
N ASP A 91 -7.20 -40.48 -10.68
CA ASP A 91 -6.11 -40.87 -11.56
C ASP A 91 -4.90 -39.97 -11.29
N PRO A 92 -3.80 -40.47 -10.72
CA PRO A 92 -2.63 -39.68 -10.36
C PRO A 92 -1.99 -38.96 -11.54
N ARG A 93 -2.23 -39.44 -12.77
CA ARG A 93 -1.74 -38.79 -14.01
C ARG A 93 -2.33 -37.40 -14.20
N THR A 94 -3.50 -37.13 -13.61
CA THR A 94 -4.22 -35.87 -13.72
C THR A 94 -3.81 -34.81 -12.69
N PHE A 95 -2.94 -35.14 -11.73
CA PHE A 95 -2.42 -34.15 -10.81
C PHE A 95 -1.62 -33.07 -11.56
N ARG A 96 -1.96 -31.81 -11.29
CA ARG A 96 -1.35 -30.60 -11.83
C ARG A 96 -1.01 -29.66 -10.69
N MET A 97 0.16 -29.03 -10.76
CA MET A 97 0.60 -28.07 -9.77
C MET A 97 0.96 -26.74 -10.42
N PHE A 98 0.67 -25.61 -9.76
CA PHE A 98 0.91 -24.28 -10.31
C PHE A 98 1.54 -23.36 -9.29
N TRP A 99 2.35 -22.42 -9.79
CA TRP A 99 2.85 -21.29 -9.03
C TRP A 99 2.59 -20.03 -9.84
N ARG A 100 1.85 -19.08 -9.26
CA ARG A 100 1.43 -17.82 -9.91
C ARG A 100 0.82 -18.02 -11.30
N GLY A 101 -0.04 -19.04 -11.43
CA GLY A 101 -0.72 -19.39 -12.68
C GLY A 101 0.09 -20.20 -13.69
N GLU A 102 1.39 -20.38 -13.47
CA GLU A 102 2.23 -21.21 -14.33
C GLU A 102 2.27 -22.67 -13.85
N GLU A 103 2.02 -23.62 -14.75
CA GLU A 103 2.06 -25.05 -14.42
C GLU A 103 3.50 -25.52 -14.19
N MET A 104 3.71 -26.12 -13.02
CA MET A 104 4.98 -26.66 -12.55
C MET A 104 5.15 -28.13 -12.91
N ALA A 105 6.39 -28.51 -13.22
CA ALA A 105 6.73 -29.91 -13.43
C ALA A 105 6.81 -30.66 -12.10
N ILE A 106 5.98 -31.70 -11.94
CA ILE A 106 5.95 -32.57 -10.76
C ILE A 106 6.44 -33.98 -11.09
N GLN A 107 6.83 -34.74 -10.07
CA GLN A 107 7.00 -36.19 -10.17
C GLN A 107 5.90 -36.87 -9.36
N VAL A 108 5.24 -37.87 -9.92
CA VAL A 108 4.21 -38.63 -9.19
C VAL A 108 4.69 -40.07 -9.05
N LEU A 109 4.93 -40.48 -7.81
CA LEU A 109 5.31 -41.85 -7.48
C LEU A 109 4.06 -42.74 -7.54
N GLY A 110 4.21 -43.96 -8.04
CA GLY A 110 3.11 -44.94 -8.13
C GLY A 110 2.15 -44.77 -9.32
N GLU A 111 2.24 -43.70 -10.10
CA GLU A 111 1.20 -43.32 -11.08
C GLU A 111 0.91 -44.31 -12.23
N MET A 112 1.71 -45.38 -12.37
CA MET A 112 1.66 -46.32 -13.50
C MET A 112 0.38 -47.14 -13.58
N ASP A 113 -0.23 -47.49 -12.45
CA ASP A 113 -1.45 -48.30 -12.41
C ASP A 113 -2.74 -47.46 -12.47
N GLY A 114 -2.59 -46.13 -12.49
CA GLY A 114 -3.70 -45.18 -12.57
C GLY A 114 -4.49 -45.06 -11.26
N ARG A 115 -3.91 -45.44 -10.12
CA ARG A 115 -4.46 -45.24 -8.78
C ARG A 115 -3.44 -44.53 -7.92
N PHE A 116 -3.93 -43.73 -6.98
CA PHE A 116 -3.08 -43.11 -5.96
C PHE A 116 -3.28 -43.86 -4.66
N ASP A 117 -2.42 -44.83 -4.39
CA ASP A 117 -2.52 -45.78 -3.28
C ASP A 117 -1.64 -45.34 -2.08
N PRO A 118 -1.86 -45.91 -0.87
CA PRO A 118 -0.97 -45.67 0.26
C PRO A 118 0.50 -46.03 -0.08
N GLY A 119 1.38 -45.04 0.01
CA GLY A 119 2.79 -45.14 -0.41
C GLY A 119 3.13 -44.30 -1.65
N ASP A 120 2.11 -43.82 -2.36
CA ASP A 120 2.27 -42.87 -3.46
C ASP A 120 2.44 -41.44 -2.94
N ALA A 121 3.11 -40.62 -3.75
CA ALA A 121 3.35 -39.21 -3.42
C ALA A 121 3.50 -38.36 -4.67
N ILE A 122 3.13 -37.08 -4.55
CA ILE A 122 3.49 -36.04 -5.50
C ILE A 122 4.73 -35.33 -4.96
N LEU A 123 5.78 -35.24 -5.76
CA LEU A 123 7.00 -34.49 -5.46
C LEU A 123 7.04 -33.21 -6.31
N PHE A 124 7.26 -32.07 -5.67
CA PHE A 124 7.48 -30.79 -6.32
C PHE A 124 8.61 -30.03 -5.63
N TYR A 125 9.32 -29.18 -6.37
CA TYR A 125 10.32 -28.29 -5.79
C TYR A 125 9.64 -27.04 -5.27
N GLY A 126 9.80 -26.77 -3.98
CA GLY A 126 9.17 -25.67 -3.27
C GLY A 126 10.21 -24.79 -2.58
N ARG A 127 9.92 -23.50 -2.53
CA ARG A 127 10.70 -22.46 -1.85
C ARG A 127 9.77 -21.59 -1.00
N ASN A 128 10.24 -21.10 0.13
CA ASN A 128 9.53 -20.07 0.91
C ASN A 128 9.56 -18.73 0.17
N LEU A 129 8.75 -17.78 0.61
CA LEU A 129 8.59 -16.50 -0.10
C LEU A 129 9.82 -15.59 0.01
N ASP A 130 10.52 -15.63 1.14
CA ASP A 130 11.70 -14.80 1.40
C ASP A 130 12.85 -15.19 0.46
N ASP A 131 13.10 -16.49 0.30
CA ASP A 131 14.06 -17.03 -0.67
C ASP A 131 13.71 -16.63 -2.11
N LEU A 132 12.43 -16.62 -2.47
CA LEU A 132 11.96 -16.18 -3.79
C LEU A 132 12.17 -14.66 -3.98
N PHE A 133 11.95 -13.87 -2.94
CA PHE A 133 12.16 -12.43 -2.95
C PHE A 133 13.63 -12.06 -3.10
N TYR A 134 14.52 -12.58 -2.23
CA TYR A 134 15.95 -12.23 -2.26
C TYR A 134 16.69 -12.75 -3.51
N ASP A 135 16.16 -13.78 -4.19
CA ASP A 135 16.67 -14.21 -5.50
C ASP A 135 16.03 -13.47 -6.69
N GLY A 136 15.13 -12.51 -6.43
CA GLY A 136 14.49 -11.68 -7.46
C GLY A 136 13.43 -12.41 -8.29
N LEU A 137 12.89 -13.52 -7.78
CA LEU A 137 11.80 -14.29 -8.40
C LEU A 137 10.40 -13.80 -7.96
N TYR A 138 10.35 -13.05 -6.86
CA TYR A 138 9.15 -12.39 -6.35
C TYR A 138 9.47 -10.96 -5.94
N PHE A 139 8.47 -10.07 -5.97
CA PHE A 139 8.71 -8.62 -5.96
C PHE A 139 8.51 -7.95 -4.60
N ASN A 140 7.88 -8.60 -3.63
CA ASN A 140 7.59 -8.03 -2.31
C ASN A 140 7.44 -9.16 -1.29
N ASN A 141 7.95 -9.02 -0.06
CA ASN A 141 7.72 -9.99 1.03
C ASN A 141 7.21 -9.35 2.33
N ASP A 142 6.70 -8.12 2.28
CA ASP A 142 6.25 -7.33 3.43
C ASP A 142 4.93 -7.85 4.00
N TYR A 143 4.05 -8.36 3.13
CA TYR A 143 2.69 -8.75 3.51
C TYR A 143 2.64 -10.12 4.19
N THR A 144 3.36 -11.11 3.67
CA THR A 144 3.29 -12.50 4.15
C THR A 144 4.60 -13.25 3.95
N GLY A 145 4.82 -14.30 4.74
CA GLY A 145 5.91 -15.26 4.54
C GLY A 145 5.51 -16.54 3.83
N ASP A 146 4.22 -16.66 3.52
CA ASP A 146 3.66 -17.86 2.92
C ASP A 146 3.81 -17.82 1.40
N ALA A 147 4.53 -18.80 0.86
CA ALA A 147 4.51 -19.10 -0.57
C ALA A 147 3.37 -20.08 -0.87
N VAL A 148 2.48 -19.71 -1.79
CA VAL A 148 1.31 -20.53 -2.16
C VAL A 148 1.53 -21.21 -3.51
N TYR A 149 1.37 -22.53 -3.50
CA TYR A 149 1.37 -23.38 -4.67
C TYR A 149 -0.02 -24.01 -4.82
N TRP A 150 -0.48 -24.25 -6.04
CA TRP A 150 -1.83 -24.72 -6.31
C TRP A 150 -1.83 -26.14 -6.83
N LEU A 151 -2.55 -27.04 -6.17
CA LEU A 151 -2.76 -28.42 -6.62
C LEU A 151 -4.18 -28.58 -7.20
N SER A 152 -4.29 -29.28 -8.33
CA SER A 152 -5.57 -29.66 -8.94
C SER A 152 -5.49 -31.07 -9.56
N TYR A 153 -6.65 -31.64 -9.90
CA TYR A 153 -6.80 -33.00 -10.43
C TYR A 153 -8.03 -33.16 -11.33
N GLY A 154 -8.20 -34.33 -11.95
CA GLY A 154 -9.42 -34.75 -12.66
C GLY A 154 -9.57 -34.19 -14.08
N GLY A 155 -8.65 -33.35 -14.52
CA GLY A 155 -8.61 -32.76 -15.87
C GLY A 155 -7.57 -33.39 -16.79
N LEU A 156 -6.79 -32.53 -17.46
CA LEU A 156 -5.68 -32.94 -18.31
C LEU A 156 -4.58 -33.63 -17.49
N ASN A 157 -3.76 -34.45 -18.16
CA ASN A 157 -2.53 -34.94 -17.55
C ASN A 157 -1.64 -33.77 -17.16
N GLY A 158 -1.07 -33.81 -15.96
CA GLY A 158 -0.20 -32.73 -15.52
C GLY A 158 1.23 -32.82 -16.04
N LYS A 159 1.88 -31.66 -16.04
CA LYS A 159 3.28 -31.53 -16.44
C LYS A 159 4.18 -32.38 -15.54
N ARG A 160 4.98 -33.26 -16.16
CA ARG A 160 5.96 -34.11 -15.45
C ARG A 160 7.36 -33.55 -15.57
N MET A 161 8.18 -33.76 -14.54
CA MET A 161 9.61 -33.48 -14.60
C MET A 161 10.23 -34.22 -15.78
N ALA A 162 10.92 -33.48 -16.65
CA ALA A 162 11.66 -34.09 -17.75
C ALA A 162 12.83 -34.91 -17.19
N VAL A 163 13.20 -36.00 -17.86
CA VAL A 163 14.39 -36.78 -17.52
C VAL A 163 15.53 -36.38 -18.44
N VAL A 164 16.65 -35.96 -17.86
CA VAL A 164 17.89 -35.64 -18.58
C VAL A 164 18.98 -36.65 -18.25
N ASN A 165 19.87 -36.91 -19.21
CA ASN A 165 20.95 -37.85 -19.05
C ASN A 165 22.15 -37.17 -18.37
N GLY A 166 22.49 -37.60 -17.16
CA GLY A 166 23.66 -37.15 -16.39
C GLY A 166 24.78 -38.17 -16.35
N ALA A 167 24.92 -39.07 -17.34
CA ALA A 167 26.01 -40.03 -17.38
C ALA A 167 27.38 -39.34 -17.27
N PRO A 168 28.23 -39.70 -16.28
CA PRO A 168 29.45 -38.97 -15.99
C PRO A 168 30.52 -39.13 -17.10
N ALA A 169 30.92 -38.02 -17.73
CA ALA A 169 31.94 -38.01 -18.78
C ALA A 169 32.79 -36.70 -18.82
N SER A 170 32.36 -35.66 -18.12
CA SER A 170 32.95 -34.33 -18.16
C SER A 170 34.03 -34.12 -17.08
N PRO A 171 34.85 -33.05 -17.15
CA PRO A 171 35.77 -32.69 -16.08
C PRO A 171 35.03 -32.41 -14.76
N GLN A 172 35.61 -32.88 -13.65
CA GLN A 172 35.00 -32.78 -12.33
C GLN A 172 35.09 -31.37 -11.73
N ALA A 173 33.95 -30.82 -11.35
CA ALA A 173 33.80 -29.64 -10.50
C ALA A 173 34.33 -29.93 -9.09
N GLN A 174 35.14 -29.03 -8.55
CA GLN A 174 35.75 -29.23 -7.23
C GLN A 174 35.00 -28.51 -6.10
N ARG A 175 34.27 -27.45 -6.46
CA ARG A 175 33.65 -26.49 -5.52
C ARG A 175 32.58 -25.69 -6.24
N PHE A 176 31.75 -25.01 -5.47
CA PHE A 176 30.75 -24.07 -5.97
C PHE A 176 30.61 -22.88 -5.01
N PRO A 177 30.16 -21.70 -5.48
CA PRO A 177 29.89 -20.59 -4.58
C PRO A 177 28.61 -20.86 -3.78
N HIS A 178 28.65 -20.63 -2.47
CA HIS A 178 27.52 -20.70 -1.56
C HIS A 178 27.22 -19.30 -1.03
N LYS A 179 25.94 -18.91 -1.06
CA LYS A 179 25.45 -17.59 -0.64
C LYS A 179 24.60 -17.73 0.62
N VAL A 180 24.92 -16.94 1.63
CA VAL A 180 24.15 -16.85 2.89
C VAL A 180 23.59 -15.44 3.00
N HIS A 181 22.27 -15.33 3.10
CA HIS A 181 21.58 -14.08 3.44
C HIS A 181 21.21 -14.10 4.93
N LEU A 182 21.55 -13.05 5.66
CA LEU A 182 21.26 -12.90 7.09
C LEU A 182 20.49 -11.60 7.31
N GLU A 183 19.27 -11.73 7.83
CA GLU A 183 18.40 -10.61 8.12
C GLU A 183 17.47 -10.97 9.27
N LYS A 184 17.14 -9.99 10.11
CA LYS A 184 16.02 -10.08 11.05
C LYS A 184 15.36 -8.72 11.16
N ASN A 185 14.05 -8.72 11.38
CA ASN A 185 13.25 -7.50 11.44
C ASN A 185 12.88 -7.21 12.90
N TYR A 186 13.53 -6.23 13.51
CA TYR A 186 13.32 -5.84 14.92
C TYR A 186 12.93 -4.37 15.09
N ALA A 187 13.32 -3.50 14.17
CA ALA A 187 13.05 -2.07 14.23
C ALA A 187 12.40 -1.61 12.93
N TYR A 188 11.17 -1.10 13.04
CA TYR A 188 10.48 -0.45 11.94
C TYR A 188 10.82 1.05 11.96
N LEU A 189 11.34 1.58 10.85
CA LEU A 189 11.74 2.98 10.70
C LEU A 189 10.99 3.58 9.49
N PRO A 190 9.73 4.02 9.64
CA PRO A 190 8.90 4.45 8.52
C PRO A 190 9.50 5.65 7.76
N ASN A 191 10.38 6.42 8.40
CA ASN A 191 10.98 7.63 7.83
C ASN A 191 12.34 7.42 7.14
N ASN A 192 12.91 6.20 7.19
CA ASN A 192 14.32 6.03 6.88
C ASN A 192 14.62 4.78 6.03
N PRO A 193 15.30 4.92 4.88
CA PRO A 193 15.29 6.11 4.03
C PRO A 193 13.96 6.20 3.27
N PRO A 194 13.46 7.40 2.95
CA PRO A 194 12.11 7.60 2.40
C PRO A 194 11.88 7.03 0.97
N ASN A 195 12.86 6.35 0.37
CA ASN A 195 12.77 5.80 -0.99
C ASN A 195 13.09 4.30 -1.04
N GLU A 196 13.08 3.60 0.09
CA GLU A 196 13.21 2.14 0.15
C GLU A 196 11.85 1.49 0.29
N GLU A 197 11.73 0.27 -0.24
CA GLU A 197 10.53 -0.54 -0.09
C GLU A 197 10.50 -1.24 1.29
N ASP A 198 11.68 -1.50 1.88
CA ASP A 198 11.82 -2.16 3.17
C ASP A 198 12.21 -1.16 4.27
N HIS A 199 11.32 -0.99 5.24
CA HIS A 199 11.48 -0.14 6.42
C HIS A 199 11.77 -0.93 7.71
N TRP A 200 11.99 -2.24 7.61
CA TRP A 200 12.40 -3.07 8.73
C TRP A 200 13.92 -3.23 8.78
N TYR A 201 14.43 -3.22 10.01
CA TYR A 201 15.85 -3.27 10.27
C TYR A 201 16.19 -4.21 11.42
N TRP A 202 17.40 -4.73 11.36
CA TRP A 202 17.94 -5.67 12.33
C TRP A 202 18.42 -4.97 13.60
N GLN A 203 19.71 -4.68 13.74
CA GLN A 203 20.27 -4.15 14.98
C GLN A 203 20.82 -2.74 14.78
N LYS A 204 20.51 -1.89 15.77
CA LYS A 204 21.15 -0.59 15.94
C LYS A 204 22.59 -0.73 16.46
N ILE A 205 23.50 -0.01 15.82
CA ILE A 205 24.89 0.25 16.23
C ILE A 205 24.99 1.73 16.60
N GLU A 206 25.47 2.03 17.81
CA GLU A 206 25.56 3.40 18.32
C GLU A 206 26.93 3.66 18.96
N ALA A 207 27.73 4.51 18.33
CA ALA A 207 29.09 4.85 18.75
C ALA A 207 29.14 6.27 19.33
N PHE A 208 29.80 6.45 20.48
CA PHE A 208 29.81 7.71 21.23
C PHE A 208 31.20 8.35 21.30
N GLY A 209 31.25 9.68 21.34
CA GLY A 209 32.47 10.45 21.57
C GLY A 209 33.49 10.23 20.45
N SER A 210 34.67 9.70 20.76
CA SER A 210 35.64 9.24 19.75
C SER A 210 35.81 7.72 19.78
N GLY A 211 34.77 6.99 20.20
CA GLY A 211 34.76 5.54 20.34
C GLY A 211 34.18 4.82 19.11
N SER A 212 34.23 3.50 19.15
CA SER A 212 33.55 2.61 18.20
C SER A 212 32.51 1.74 18.90
N ALA A 213 31.56 1.23 18.12
CA ALA A 213 30.60 0.23 18.52
C ALA A 213 30.41 -0.78 17.39
N SER A 214 30.12 -2.03 17.74
CA SER A 214 29.92 -3.09 16.75
C SER A 214 28.78 -4.04 17.09
N ARG A 215 28.38 -4.82 16.08
CA ARG A 215 27.49 -5.97 16.18
C ARG A 215 28.08 -7.14 15.42
N ASP A 216 27.81 -8.33 15.94
CA ASP A 216 28.25 -9.60 15.38
C ASP A 216 27.05 -10.35 14.79
N TYR A 217 27.21 -10.82 13.56
CA TYR A 217 26.24 -11.61 12.83
C TYR A 217 26.85 -12.95 12.48
N THR A 218 26.20 -14.04 12.89
CA THR A 218 26.79 -15.37 12.80
C THR A 218 26.02 -16.27 11.86
N PHE A 219 26.75 -17.08 11.10
CA PHE A 219 26.21 -18.19 10.33
C PHE A 219 27.06 -19.44 10.53
N ILE A 220 26.49 -20.61 10.26
CA ILE A 220 27.22 -21.87 10.29
C ILE A 220 27.55 -22.23 8.85
N ALA A 221 28.83 -22.51 8.60
CA ALA A 221 29.29 -23.05 7.33
C ALA A 221 29.88 -24.44 7.55
N HIS A 222 29.70 -25.28 6.55
CA HIS A 222 30.13 -26.65 6.54
C HIS A 222 30.85 -26.91 5.21
N ASN A 223 31.77 -27.87 5.19
CA ASN A 223 32.40 -28.40 3.98
C ASN A 223 33.09 -27.34 3.10
N ILE A 224 33.61 -26.30 3.71
CA ILE A 224 34.22 -25.13 3.07
C ILE A 224 35.41 -25.53 2.22
N ALA A 225 35.48 -25.02 0.99
CA ALA A 225 36.62 -25.24 0.11
C ALA A 225 37.90 -24.61 0.68
N THR A 226 39.01 -25.35 0.63
CA THR A 226 40.33 -24.89 1.13
C THR A 226 41.22 -24.26 0.06
N ASP A 227 40.73 -24.17 -1.18
CA ASP A 227 41.45 -23.53 -2.28
C ASP A 227 41.65 -22.04 -2.05
N ASN A 228 42.67 -21.46 -2.70
CA ASN A 228 42.89 -20.02 -2.69
C ASN A 228 41.85 -19.31 -3.57
N MET A 229 40.68 -19.05 -3.00
CA MET A 229 39.53 -18.38 -3.61
C MET A 229 39.23 -17.07 -2.87
N THR A 230 38.34 -16.27 -3.45
CA THR A 230 37.85 -15.02 -2.86
C THR A 230 36.34 -15.00 -2.93
N GLY A 231 35.70 -14.92 -1.77
CA GLY A 231 34.28 -14.69 -1.61
C GLY A 231 33.94 -13.20 -1.48
N THR A 232 32.70 -12.89 -1.15
CA THR A 232 32.21 -11.52 -0.95
C THR A 232 31.47 -11.39 0.37
N LEU A 233 31.58 -10.21 0.99
CA LEU A 233 30.72 -9.77 2.08
C LEU A 233 30.03 -8.49 1.62
N THR A 234 28.71 -8.47 1.62
CA THR A 234 27.90 -7.29 1.36
C THR A 234 27.02 -6.98 2.57
N VAL A 235 26.94 -5.72 2.96
CA VAL A 235 26.04 -5.27 4.03
C VAL A 235 25.21 -4.09 3.54
N LYS A 236 23.92 -4.07 3.92
CA LYS A 236 23.03 -2.92 3.71
C LYS A 236 22.74 -2.26 5.06
N LEU A 237 22.93 -0.95 5.11
CA LEU A 237 22.89 -0.14 6.33
C LEU A 237 22.05 1.12 6.07
N VAL A 238 21.46 1.67 7.12
CA VAL A 238 20.84 3.01 7.10
C VAL A 238 21.31 3.83 8.28
N SER A 239 21.50 5.12 8.07
CA SER A 239 21.75 6.10 9.14
C SER A 239 20.47 6.88 9.44
N THR A 240 20.27 7.20 10.72
CA THR A 240 19.18 8.07 11.18
C THR A 240 19.70 9.41 11.72
N ILE A 241 20.97 9.76 11.47
CA ILE A 241 21.62 10.97 12.02
C ILE A 241 22.06 11.91 10.90
N GLY A 242 21.59 13.17 11.02
CA GLY A 242 22.12 14.44 10.49
C GLY A 242 22.78 14.45 9.11
N LYS A 243 22.28 15.28 8.19
CA LYS A 243 22.75 15.41 6.78
C LYS A 243 24.26 15.57 6.56
N ASP A 244 25.01 16.12 7.51
CA ASP A 244 26.46 16.33 7.42
C ASP A 244 27.29 15.28 8.19
N LYS A 245 26.64 14.25 8.75
CA LYS A 245 27.30 13.20 9.52
C LYS A 245 28.12 12.33 8.59
N VAL A 246 29.42 12.17 8.87
CA VAL A 246 30.28 11.25 8.13
C VAL A 246 30.42 9.96 8.93
N HIS A 247 30.02 8.84 8.33
CA HIS A 247 30.06 7.52 8.94
C HIS A 247 31.38 6.80 8.62
N GLN A 248 31.99 6.15 9.62
CA GLN A 248 33.18 5.34 9.43
C GLN A 248 32.86 3.86 9.66
N LEU A 249 32.76 3.10 8.56
CA LEU A 249 32.39 1.69 8.55
C LEU A 249 33.63 0.80 8.42
N THR A 250 33.77 -0.15 9.34
CA THR A 250 34.76 -1.23 9.23
C THR A 250 34.06 -2.59 9.28
N LEU A 251 34.42 -3.50 8.37
CA LEU A 251 33.85 -4.86 8.32
C LEU A 251 34.92 -5.91 8.56
N TYR A 252 34.55 -6.95 9.30
CA TYR A 252 35.42 -8.08 9.61
C TYR A 252 34.73 -9.41 9.30
N VAL A 253 35.54 -10.38 8.85
CA VAL A 253 35.18 -11.80 8.74
C VAL A 253 36.09 -12.58 9.70
N ASN A 254 35.52 -13.19 10.73
CA ASN A 254 36.24 -13.91 11.79
C ASN A 254 37.43 -13.11 12.36
N GLY A 255 37.23 -11.81 12.59
CA GLY A 255 38.25 -10.88 13.11
C GLY A 255 39.26 -10.37 12.08
N ASN A 256 39.22 -10.85 10.83
CA ASN A 256 40.04 -10.32 9.74
C ASN A 256 39.32 -9.15 9.06
N ARG A 257 39.95 -7.97 9.04
CA ARG A 257 39.37 -6.78 8.40
C ARG A 257 39.34 -6.93 6.88
N VAL A 258 38.15 -6.81 6.28
CA VAL A 258 37.92 -6.91 4.83
C VAL A 258 37.52 -5.60 4.19
N TYR A 259 37.00 -4.65 4.99
CA TYR A 259 36.56 -3.34 4.53
C TYR A 259 36.91 -2.27 5.56
N ASP A 260 37.30 -1.09 5.10
CA ASP A 260 37.59 0.09 5.92
C ASP A 260 37.23 1.33 5.09
N ASN A 261 36.10 1.95 5.39
CA ASN A 261 35.63 3.18 4.77
C ASN A 261 35.61 4.30 5.80
N LYS A 262 36.29 5.40 5.48
CA LYS A 262 36.42 6.59 6.32
C LYS A 262 36.04 7.84 5.56
N GLY A 263 34.83 7.89 5.02
CA GLY A 263 34.32 9.17 4.48
C GLY A 263 33.25 9.11 3.41
N ASP A 264 33.03 7.97 2.75
CA ASP A 264 32.17 7.95 1.56
C ASP A 264 30.67 7.86 1.90
N TRP A 265 30.34 7.57 3.16
CA TRP A 265 28.96 7.52 3.64
C TRP A 265 28.66 8.76 4.48
N VAL A 266 27.74 9.59 3.99
CA VAL A 266 27.37 10.86 4.62
C VAL A 266 25.85 10.99 4.74
N GLY A 267 25.40 11.49 5.88
CA GLY A 267 24.00 11.82 6.15
C GLY A 267 23.12 10.62 6.51
N ASP A 268 21.83 10.88 6.59
CA ASP A 268 20.74 9.95 6.88
C ASP A 268 20.36 9.10 5.66
N THR A 269 21.37 8.50 5.02
CA THR A 269 21.23 7.77 3.76
C THR A 269 21.45 6.28 3.92
N LEU A 270 20.88 5.50 2.99
CA LEU A 270 21.24 4.11 2.81
C LEU A 270 22.71 3.99 2.40
N PHE A 271 23.37 2.94 2.88
CA PHE A 271 24.70 2.57 2.45
C PHE A 271 24.82 1.07 2.21
N ILE A 272 25.24 0.70 1.00
CA ILE A 272 25.59 -0.68 0.65
C ILE A 272 27.10 -0.77 0.49
N ALA A 273 27.73 -1.62 1.30
CA ALA A 273 29.17 -1.86 1.23
C ALA A 273 29.42 -3.30 0.81
N THR A 274 30.20 -3.48 -0.27
CA THR A 274 30.66 -4.80 -0.74
C THR A 274 32.18 -4.89 -0.61
N ALA A 275 32.65 -5.96 0.01
CA ALA A 275 34.06 -6.25 0.23
C ALA A 275 34.42 -7.64 -0.29
N GLN A 276 35.66 -7.77 -0.76
CA GLN A 276 36.24 -9.06 -1.10
C GLN A 276 36.78 -9.72 0.16
N ALA A 277 36.43 -10.99 0.38
CA ALA A 277 36.87 -11.76 1.54
C ALA A 277 37.64 -13.00 1.06
N PRO A 278 38.96 -13.09 1.31
CA PRO A 278 39.71 -14.31 1.05
C PRO A 278 39.03 -15.53 1.68
N GLN A 279 38.96 -16.63 0.95
CA GLN A 279 38.34 -17.88 1.40
C GLN A 279 38.91 -18.36 2.74
N SER A 280 40.21 -18.13 2.97
CA SER A 280 40.92 -18.46 4.20
C SER A 280 40.47 -17.68 5.45
N PHE A 281 39.60 -16.67 5.30
CA PHE A 281 39.00 -15.97 6.43
C PHE A 281 37.75 -16.69 6.95
N PHE A 282 37.13 -17.57 6.16
CA PHE A 282 36.02 -18.41 6.60
C PHE A 282 36.54 -19.69 7.26
N GLN A 283 35.74 -20.28 8.15
CA GLN A 283 36.11 -21.47 8.91
C GLN A 283 34.94 -22.44 9.06
N GLU A 284 35.24 -23.73 9.20
CA GLU A 284 34.23 -24.74 9.53
C GLU A 284 33.48 -24.40 10.84
N GLY A 285 32.17 -24.59 10.82
CA GLY A 285 31.30 -24.25 11.94
C GLY A 285 30.90 -22.78 11.95
N ILE A 286 30.94 -22.17 13.13
CA ILE A 286 30.45 -20.80 13.32
C ILE A 286 31.41 -19.79 12.69
N ASN A 287 30.89 -18.95 11.80
CA ASN A 287 31.54 -17.77 11.27
C ASN A 287 30.88 -16.52 11.83
N THR A 288 31.69 -15.48 12.08
CA THR A 288 31.23 -14.20 12.61
C THR A 288 31.58 -13.08 11.65
N ILE A 289 30.56 -12.33 11.23
CA ILE A 289 30.69 -11.05 10.54
C ILE A 289 30.52 -9.94 11.57
N THR A 290 31.53 -9.09 11.72
CA THR A 290 31.45 -7.93 12.61
C THR A 290 31.27 -6.67 11.77
N VAL A 291 30.19 -5.93 12.04
CA VAL A 291 29.94 -4.59 11.51
C VAL A 291 30.30 -3.59 12.59
N GLU A 292 31.32 -2.75 12.36
CA GLU A 292 31.78 -1.73 13.31
C GLU A 292 31.59 -0.33 12.75
N ILE A 293 31.03 0.56 13.57
CA ILE A 293 30.94 2.00 13.33
C ILE A 293 31.88 2.72 14.30
N THR A 294 32.73 3.60 13.77
CA THR A 294 33.57 4.49 14.58
C THR A 294 33.05 5.92 14.46
N ASN A 295 32.78 6.56 15.60
CA ASN A 295 32.33 7.94 15.58
C ASN A 295 33.48 8.91 15.29
N ASP A 296 33.34 9.75 14.27
CA ASP A 296 34.16 10.97 14.15
C ASP A 296 33.45 12.15 14.84
N PRO A 297 33.94 12.62 16.00
CA PRO A 297 33.33 13.72 16.73
C PRO A 297 33.43 15.07 16.00
N ASN A 298 34.24 15.16 14.93
CA ASN A 298 34.37 16.38 14.13
C ASN A 298 33.34 16.47 12.99
N SER A 299 32.58 15.40 12.73
CA SER A 299 31.53 15.36 11.69
C SER A 299 30.16 15.12 12.32
N GLY A 300 29.35 16.17 12.44
CA GLY A 300 27.91 16.02 12.74
C GLY A 300 27.51 15.61 14.18
N GLY A 301 28.43 15.51 15.15
CA GLY A 301 28.08 15.37 16.58
C GLY A 301 28.81 14.29 17.39
N SER A 302 28.42 14.13 18.66
CA SER A 302 29.05 13.18 19.60
C SER A 302 28.54 11.74 19.51
N VAL A 303 27.64 11.44 18.57
CA VAL A 303 27.04 10.12 18.36
C VAL A 303 27.02 9.81 16.88
N ASP A 304 27.27 8.54 16.55
CA ASP A 304 27.01 7.93 15.25
C ASP A 304 26.04 6.76 15.44
N GLN A 305 24.95 6.73 14.66
CA GLN A 305 23.87 5.77 14.82
C GLN A 305 23.47 5.21 13.46
N VAL A 306 23.54 3.89 13.37
CA VAL A 306 23.30 3.12 12.16
C VAL A 306 22.45 1.91 12.49
N TYR A 307 21.54 1.53 11.60
CA TYR A 307 20.87 0.25 11.63
C TYR A 307 21.40 -0.64 10.51
N VAL A 308 21.60 -1.92 10.83
CA VAL A 308 21.84 -2.96 9.82
C VAL A 308 20.50 -3.43 9.29
N ASN A 309 20.33 -3.46 7.99
CA ASN A 309 19.20 -4.11 7.35
C ASN A 309 19.56 -5.61 7.20
N TRP A 310 20.39 -5.96 6.23
CA TRP A 310 20.87 -7.34 6.01
C TRP A 310 22.39 -7.45 5.82
N VAL A 311 22.88 -8.68 5.93
CA VAL A 311 24.25 -9.11 5.65
C VAL A 311 24.22 -10.30 4.68
N GLU A 312 24.90 -10.18 3.55
CA GLU A 312 25.06 -11.26 2.56
C GLU A 312 26.52 -11.69 2.48
N VAL A 313 26.76 -13.00 2.52
CA VAL A 313 28.10 -13.60 2.41
C VAL A 313 28.11 -14.62 1.29
N THR A 314 29.06 -14.51 0.36
CA THR A 314 29.39 -15.58 -0.59
C THR A 314 30.75 -16.17 -0.23
N TYR A 315 30.84 -17.48 -0.07
CA TYR A 315 32.09 -18.24 0.07
C TYR A 315 32.05 -19.48 -0.83
N TYR A 316 33.14 -20.24 -0.95
CA TYR A 316 33.13 -21.48 -1.74
C TYR A 316 32.99 -22.71 -0.86
N ASP A 317 32.06 -23.57 -1.24
CA ASP A 317 31.74 -24.83 -0.57
C ASP A 317 32.20 -26.02 -1.44
N THR A 318 32.25 -27.22 -0.85
CA THR A 318 32.53 -28.48 -1.54
C THR A 318 31.27 -29.33 -1.68
N PHE A 319 31.32 -30.30 -2.59
CA PHE A 319 30.17 -31.16 -2.90
C PHE A 319 29.99 -32.27 -1.85
N VAL A 320 29.46 -31.92 -0.68
CA VAL A 320 29.12 -32.86 0.39
C VAL A 320 27.69 -32.62 0.84
N ALA A 321 26.88 -33.67 0.88
CA ALA A 321 25.50 -33.60 1.32
C ALA A 321 25.40 -33.47 2.85
N GLU A 322 24.43 -32.67 3.27
CA GLU A 322 24.08 -32.45 4.66
C GLU A 322 22.61 -32.83 4.86
N HIS A 323 22.35 -33.64 5.87
CA HIS A 323 21.00 -34.15 6.14
C HIS A 323 20.36 -34.78 4.89
N ASP A 324 21.14 -35.57 4.13
CA ASP A 324 20.71 -36.25 2.91
C ASP A 324 20.31 -35.34 1.73
N ALA A 325 20.73 -34.06 1.74
CA ALA A 325 20.51 -33.11 0.65
C ALA A 325 21.72 -32.20 0.40
N LEU A 326 21.83 -31.66 -0.82
CA LEU A 326 22.72 -30.55 -1.16
C LEU A 326 22.07 -29.66 -2.21
N VAL A 327 22.01 -28.35 -1.94
CA VAL A 327 21.76 -27.33 -2.96
C VAL A 327 23.09 -26.75 -3.40
N SER A 328 23.36 -26.75 -4.70
CA SER A 328 24.57 -26.18 -5.29
C SER A 328 24.24 -25.33 -6.51
N VAL A 329 25.09 -24.36 -6.81
CA VAL A 329 24.91 -23.45 -7.95
C VAL A 329 26.09 -23.52 -8.90
N ASN A 330 25.81 -23.34 -10.19
CA ASN A 330 26.81 -23.24 -11.25
C ASN A 330 26.56 -21.96 -12.06
N PRO A 331 27.05 -20.80 -11.59
CA PRO A 331 26.75 -19.52 -12.24
C PRO A 331 27.22 -19.43 -13.70
N GLU A 332 28.20 -20.25 -14.10
CA GLU A 332 28.74 -20.27 -15.47
C GLU A 332 27.87 -21.06 -16.46
N GLY A 333 26.98 -21.94 -15.96
CA GLY A 333 26.13 -22.79 -16.81
C GLY A 333 26.91 -23.70 -17.76
N ASN A 334 28.15 -24.04 -17.41
CA ASN A 334 28.99 -24.94 -18.18
C ASN A 334 28.73 -26.41 -17.79
N LEU A 335 28.79 -27.30 -18.78
CA LEU A 335 28.68 -28.74 -18.53
C LEU A 335 29.91 -29.23 -17.76
N GLN A 336 29.66 -29.82 -16.59
CA GLN A 336 30.70 -30.36 -15.71
C GLN A 336 30.22 -31.61 -14.99
N GLN A 337 31.17 -32.45 -14.56
CA GLN A 337 30.88 -33.58 -13.69
C GLN A 337 30.77 -33.08 -12.25
N VAL A 338 29.68 -33.40 -11.59
CA VAL A 338 29.42 -33.14 -10.18
C VAL A 338 29.53 -34.46 -9.42
N VAL A 339 30.30 -34.47 -8.33
CA VAL A 339 30.44 -35.65 -7.46
C VAL A 339 30.12 -35.22 -6.04
N ILE A 340 29.01 -35.72 -5.50
CA ILE A 340 28.53 -35.37 -4.16
C ILE A 340 28.61 -36.61 -3.28
N ASP A 341 29.30 -36.50 -2.14
CA ASP A 341 29.40 -37.55 -1.11
C ASP A 341 28.53 -37.20 0.12
N GLY A 342 28.52 -38.03 1.16
CA GLY A 342 27.91 -37.71 2.45
C GLY A 342 26.46 -38.20 2.62
N PHE A 343 25.89 -38.88 1.63
CA PHE A 343 24.53 -39.41 1.74
C PHE A 343 24.47 -40.65 2.63
N SER A 344 23.41 -40.76 3.44
CA SER A 344 23.12 -41.91 4.28
C SER A 344 22.33 -43.00 3.56
N ASN A 345 21.70 -42.66 2.43
CA ASN A 345 20.89 -43.53 1.58
C ASN A 345 21.46 -43.59 0.15
N SER A 346 21.43 -44.77 -0.48
CA SER A 346 21.90 -44.98 -1.85
C SER A 346 20.89 -44.53 -2.92
N ASP A 347 19.64 -44.29 -2.55
CA ASP A 347 18.60 -43.74 -3.44
C ASP A 347 18.77 -42.23 -3.56
N ILE A 348 19.74 -41.81 -4.37
CA ILE A 348 20.14 -40.41 -4.54
C ILE A 348 19.66 -39.92 -5.90
N THR A 349 18.92 -38.82 -5.92
CA THR A 349 18.41 -38.22 -7.15
C THR A 349 18.86 -36.75 -7.26
N PRO A 350 19.60 -36.38 -8.33
CA PRO A 350 19.85 -34.99 -8.68
C PRO A 350 18.70 -34.39 -9.53
N TYR A 351 18.37 -33.14 -9.24
CA TYR A 351 17.39 -32.34 -9.95
C TYR A 351 18.00 -31.02 -10.43
N ASP A 352 17.77 -30.68 -11.69
CA ASP A 352 17.94 -29.31 -12.21
C ASP A 352 16.75 -28.48 -11.74
N VAL A 353 17.02 -27.56 -10.82
CA VAL A 353 16.04 -26.64 -10.21
C VAL A 353 16.34 -25.19 -10.60
N SER A 354 17.04 -24.99 -11.72
CA SER A 354 17.35 -23.65 -12.26
C SER A 354 16.09 -22.86 -12.63
N ASP A 355 15.01 -23.57 -12.97
CA ASP A 355 13.69 -23.04 -13.24
C ASP A 355 12.68 -23.77 -12.35
N ILE A 356 12.05 -23.03 -11.42
CA ILE A 356 11.11 -23.57 -10.44
C ILE A 356 9.88 -24.21 -11.09
N THR A 357 9.45 -23.75 -12.27
CA THR A 357 8.29 -24.32 -12.98
C THR A 357 8.68 -25.43 -13.95
N ASN A 358 9.97 -25.57 -14.30
CA ASN A 358 10.49 -26.56 -15.26
C ASN A 358 11.60 -27.45 -14.68
N VAL A 359 11.40 -27.95 -13.45
CA VAL A 359 12.33 -28.88 -12.80
C VAL A 359 12.55 -30.13 -13.65
N LYS A 360 13.81 -30.58 -13.74
CA LYS A 360 14.19 -31.80 -14.48
C LYS A 360 14.89 -32.76 -13.54
N ARG A 361 14.59 -34.05 -13.67
CA ARG A 361 15.29 -35.13 -12.98
C ARG A 361 16.49 -35.56 -13.79
N ILE A 362 17.66 -35.64 -13.17
CA ILE A 362 18.89 -36.12 -13.79
C ILE A 362 19.02 -37.61 -13.49
N ASP A 363 19.07 -38.43 -14.54
CA ASP A 363 19.20 -39.88 -14.45
C ASP A 363 20.58 -40.35 -14.97
N GLN A 364 20.90 -41.64 -14.83
CA GLN A 364 22.18 -42.25 -15.23
C GLN A 364 23.39 -41.75 -14.43
N GLY A 365 23.17 -41.12 -13.27
CA GLY A 365 24.20 -40.89 -12.28
C GLY A 365 24.73 -42.20 -11.71
N VAL A 366 26.01 -42.23 -11.34
CA VAL A 366 26.67 -43.42 -10.82
C VAL A 366 26.79 -43.30 -9.30
N VAL A 367 25.98 -44.07 -8.57
CA VAL A 367 26.07 -44.19 -7.12
C VAL A 367 27.16 -45.18 -6.73
N THR A 368 28.01 -44.79 -5.77
CA THR A 368 29.11 -45.61 -5.25
C THR A 368 29.15 -45.57 -3.72
N GLY A 369 29.99 -46.42 -3.12
CA GLY A 369 30.17 -46.50 -1.66
C GLY A 369 29.33 -47.61 -1.00
N THR A 370 29.60 -47.83 0.29
CA THR A 370 28.84 -48.76 1.14
C THR A 370 28.28 -48.06 2.39
N GLY A 371 28.13 -46.72 2.34
CA GLY A 371 27.77 -45.84 3.46
C GLY A 371 29.00 -45.16 4.11
N PRO A 372 29.13 -43.81 4.04
CA PRO A 372 28.31 -42.88 3.25
C PRO A 372 28.35 -43.21 1.75
N TYR A 373 27.31 -42.80 1.03
CA TYR A 373 27.17 -42.97 -0.41
C TYR A 373 27.52 -41.68 -1.13
N ALA A 374 28.07 -41.84 -2.33
CA ALA A 374 28.37 -40.74 -3.23
C ALA A 374 27.70 -40.96 -4.59
N ILE A 375 27.32 -39.88 -5.27
CA ILE A 375 26.80 -39.89 -6.64
C ILE A 375 27.68 -39.05 -7.55
N ALA A 376 27.99 -39.55 -8.75
CA ALA A 376 28.66 -38.82 -9.81
C ALA A 376 27.75 -38.67 -11.03
N PHE A 377 27.58 -37.44 -11.54
CA PHE A 377 26.76 -37.16 -12.72
C PHE A 377 27.24 -35.90 -13.44
N ASP A 378 26.95 -35.78 -14.73
CA ASP A 378 27.20 -34.56 -15.51
C ASP A 378 25.97 -33.63 -15.49
N SER A 379 26.19 -32.32 -15.37
CA SER A 379 25.12 -31.30 -15.45
C SER A 379 25.67 -29.93 -15.87
N ASP A 380 24.85 -29.16 -16.56
CA ASP A 380 25.02 -27.74 -16.91
C ASP A 380 24.00 -26.81 -16.21
N ALA A 381 23.18 -27.37 -15.31
CA ALA A 381 22.17 -26.63 -14.55
C ALA A 381 22.79 -25.51 -13.72
N LEU A 382 22.15 -24.33 -13.72
CA LEU A 382 22.55 -23.17 -12.90
C LEU A 382 22.31 -23.40 -11.41
N ARG A 383 21.29 -24.20 -11.06
CA ARG A 383 20.98 -24.60 -9.68
C ARG A 383 20.61 -26.08 -9.64
N LEU A 384 21.21 -26.81 -8.70
CA LEU A 384 21.04 -28.24 -8.50
C LEU A 384 20.54 -28.52 -7.09
N LEU A 385 19.53 -29.38 -6.97
CA LEU A 385 19.16 -30.04 -5.71
C LEU A 385 19.49 -31.53 -5.85
N THR A 386 20.41 -32.05 -5.06
CA THR A 386 20.69 -33.50 -5.00
C THR A 386 20.26 -34.03 -3.66
N ILE A 387 19.35 -35.00 -3.65
CA ILE A 387 18.59 -35.35 -2.46
C ILE A 387 18.23 -36.85 -2.42
N THR A 388 18.02 -37.39 -1.23
CA THR A 388 17.43 -38.73 -1.02
C THR A 388 16.01 -38.64 -0.44
N PRO A 389 15.21 -39.71 -0.50
CA PRO A 389 13.88 -39.73 0.12
C PRO A 389 13.82 -39.38 1.60
N ASN A 390 14.92 -39.53 2.34
CA ASN A 390 14.98 -39.19 3.77
C ASN A 390 14.87 -37.68 4.04
N ALA A 391 15.16 -36.84 3.03
CA ALA A 391 15.20 -35.39 3.13
C ALA A 391 14.01 -34.70 2.47
N TRP A 392 13.02 -35.46 1.99
CA TRP A 392 11.77 -34.87 1.50
C TRP A 392 11.03 -34.13 2.61
N LEU A 393 10.47 -32.98 2.25
CA LEU A 393 9.76 -32.09 3.16
C LEU A 393 8.25 -32.28 3.04
N ALA A 394 7.51 -31.95 4.08
CA ALA A 394 6.05 -31.81 4.02
C ALA A 394 5.71 -30.30 4.00
N PRO A 395 4.69 -29.86 3.24
CA PRO A 395 4.26 -28.47 3.28
C PRO A 395 3.69 -28.13 4.66
N ALA A 396 3.74 -26.86 5.04
CA ALA A 396 3.15 -26.39 6.30
C ALA A 396 1.65 -26.71 6.38
N ARG A 397 0.94 -26.58 5.26
CA ARG A 397 -0.50 -26.85 5.17
C ARG A 397 -0.97 -27.12 3.73
N ILE A 398 -2.09 -27.82 3.63
CA ILE A 398 -2.83 -28.07 2.39
C ILE A 398 -4.28 -27.71 2.65
N GLU A 399 -4.79 -26.71 1.94
CA GLU A 399 -6.12 -26.14 2.15
C GLU A 399 -6.98 -26.33 0.91
N ALA A 400 -8.19 -26.88 1.08
CA ALA A 400 -9.19 -26.87 0.03
C ALA A 400 -9.66 -25.44 -0.27
N VAL A 401 -9.79 -25.12 -1.55
CA VAL A 401 -10.24 -23.80 -2.00
C VAL A 401 -11.76 -23.77 -1.91
N ASN A 402 -12.25 -23.04 -0.92
CA ASN A 402 -13.68 -22.84 -0.69
C ASN A 402 -13.90 -21.38 -0.32
N TYR A 403 -14.77 -20.72 -1.09
CA TYR A 403 -15.20 -19.36 -0.83
C TYR A 403 -16.58 -19.36 -0.18
N PRO A 404 -16.85 -18.44 0.75
CA PRO A 404 -18.21 -18.17 1.18
C PRO A 404 -19.13 -17.85 0.01
N SER A 405 -20.38 -18.34 0.04
CA SER A 405 -21.38 -18.08 -0.98
C SER A 405 -22.41 -17.05 -0.51
N SER A 406 -22.87 -16.18 -1.41
CA SER A 406 -23.95 -15.23 -1.17
C SER A 406 -24.69 -14.95 -2.49
N ALA A 407 -25.91 -14.39 -2.42
CA ALA A 407 -26.59 -13.84 -3.59
C ALA A 407 -25.83 -12.65 -4.23
N TYR A 408 -24.94 -12.02 -3.48
CA TYR A 408 -24.13 -10.88 -3.90
C TYR A 408 -22.68 -11.26 -4.26
N ALA A 409 -22.30 -12.53 -4.09
CA ALA A 409 -20.92 -12.98 -4.28
C ALA A 409 -20.65 -13.43 -5.72
N PRO A 410 -19.70 -12.81 -6.44
CA PRO A 410 -19.30 -13.26 -7.76
C PRO A 410 -18.64 -14.65 -7.73
N ASN A 411 -18.95 -15.47 -8.73
CA ASN A 411 -18.34 -16.80 -8.90
C ASN A 411 -16.99 -16.78 -9.61
N ASP A 412 -16.61 -15.66 -10.23
CA ASP A 412 -15.32 -15.42 -10.88
C ASP A 412 -15.12 -13.90 -11.00
N LEU A 413 -14.06 -13.34 -10.40
CA LEU A 413 -13.79 -11.91 -10.45
C LEU A 413 -13.31 -11.43 -11.84
N LEU A 414 -12.92 -12.37 -12.71
CA LEU A 414 -12.49 -12.11 -14.08
C LEU A 414 -13.66 -12.12 -15.09
N ASP A 415 -14.89 -12.41 -14.63
CA ASP A 415 -16.06 -12.35 -15.50
C ASP A 415 -16.38 -10.88 -15.86
N THR A 416 -16.10 -10.53 -17.12
CA THR A 416 -16.34 -9.18 -17.66
C THR A 416 -17.82 -8.82 -17.77
N SER A 417 -18.73 -9.79 -17.62
CA SER A 417 -20.18 -9.54 -17.61
C SER A 417 -20.71 -9.07 -16.25
N LEU A 418 -19.88 -9.06 -15.20
CA LEU A 418 -20.25 -8.56 -13.88
C LEU A 418 -20.69 -7.10 -13.95
N ASN A 419 -21.75 -6.81 -13.20
CA ASN A 419 -22.38 -5.50 -13.10
C ASN A 419 -22.50 -5.16 -11.62
N ALA A 420 -21.53 -4.40 -11.10
CA ALA A 420 -21.52 -3.91 -9.74
C ALA A 420 -20.92 -2.50 -9.69
N ASP A 421 -21.64 -1.57 -9.08
CA ASP A 421 -21.19 -0.20 -8.80
C ASP A 421 -20.74 -0.02 -7.34
N TYR A 422 -20.99 -1.01 -6.48
CA TYR A 422 -20.51 -1.09 -5.10
C TYR A 422 -19.79 -2.42 -4.86
N ILE A 423 -18.49 -2.37 -4.56
CA ILE A 423 -17.69 -3.54 -4.18
C ILE A 423 -17.47 -3.53 -2.66
N LEU A 424 -17.85 -4.61 -1.98
CA LEU A 424 -17.54 -4.85 -0.58
C LEU A 424 -16.50 -5.97 -0.49
N ILE A 425 -15.28 -5.65 -0.11
CA ILE A 425 -14.19 -6.63 0.09
C ILE A 425 -14.06 -6.92 1.58
N THR A 426 -14.10 -8.19 1.97
CA THR A 426 -14.01 -8.57 3.38
C THR A 426 -13.26 -9.89 3.59
N HIS A 427 -12.74 -10.09 4.79
CA HIS A 427 -12.26 -11.40 5.23
C HIS A 427 -13.44 -12.32 5.61
N ARG A 428 -13.33 -13.61 5.33
CA ARG A 428 -14.36 -14.64 5.64
C ARG A 428 -14.91 -14.60 7.07
N ASP A 429 -14.11 -14.15 8.04
CA ASP A 429 -14.53 -14.06 9.45
C ASP A 429 -15.62 -13.00 9.67
N PHE A 430 -15.75 -12.02 8.77
CA PHE A 430 -16.78 -10.97 8.81
C PHE A 430 -17.87 -11.15 7.76
N TRP A 431 -17.88 -12.30 7.05
CA TRP A 431 -18.76 -12.53 5.90
C TRP A 431 -20.24 -12.32 6.23
N SER A 432 -20.70 -12.78 7.39
CA SER A 432 -22.10 -12.62 7.81
C SER A 432 -22.53 -11.17 7.97
N GLN A 433 -21.65 -10.32 8.52
CA GLN A 433 -21.90 -8.90 8.72
C GLN A 433 -21.85 -8.15 7.39
N ALA A 434 -20.88 -8.51 6.54
CA ALA A 434 -20.76 -7.95 5.20
C ALA A 434 -21.97 -8.30 4.32
N GLU A 435 -22.51 -9.52 4.41
CA GLU A 435 -23.73 -9.92 3.69
C GLU A 435 -24.96 -9.11 4.14
N GLN A 436 -25.09 -8.80 5.43
CA GLN A 436 -26.15 -7.92 5.94
C GLN A 436 -26.05 -6.51 5.33
N LEU A 437 -24.84 -5.94 5.26
CA LEU A 437 -24.64 -4.63 4.65
C LEU A 437 -24.85 -4.66 3.13
N ALA A 438 -24.37 -5.71 2.45
CA ALA A 438 -24.60 -5.92 1.03
C ALA A 438 -26.10 -5.99 0.71
N GLN A 439 -26.88 -6.66 1.55
CA GLN A 439 -28.33 -6.70 1.42
C GLN A 439 -28.95 -5.30 1.53
N HIS A 440 -28.54 -4.51 2.52
CA HIS A 440 -29.02 -3.13 2.68
C HIS A 440 -28.66 -2.27 1.46
N ARG A 441 -27.41 -2.35 0.98
CA ARG A 441 -26.94 -1.59 -0.19
C ARG A 441 -27.61 -2.01 -1.50
N SER A 442 -28.06 -3.26 -1.60
CA SER A 442 -28.72 -3.77 -2.81
C SER A 442 -30.05 -3.10 -3.18
N SER A 443 -30.65 -2.30 -2.27
CA SER A 443 -31.81 -1.47 -2.63
C SER A 443 -31.44 -0.24 -3.45
N GLU A 444 -30.15 0.12 -3.50
CA GLU A 444 -29.66 1.34 -4.14
C GLU A 444 -28.57 1.08 -5.19
N TYR A 445 -27.78 0.02 -4.99
CA TYR A 445 -26.58 -0.29 -5.77
C TYR A 445 -26.60 -1.74 -6.26
N HIS A 446 -25.83 -2.03 -7.30
CA HIS A 446 -25.46 -3.39 -7.67
C HIS A 446 -24.21 -3.77 -6.88
N VAL A 447 -24.39 -4.71 -5.93
CA VAL A 447 -23.36 -5.05 -4.96
C VAL A 447 -22.60 -6.31 -5.37
N ALA A 448 -21.27 -6.23 -5.35
CA ALA A 448 -20.38 -7.40 -5.36
C ALA A 448 -19.77 -7.57 -3.96
N LEU A 449 -20.12 -8.66 -3.27
CA LEU A 449 -19.52 -9.07 -2.01
C LEU A 449 -18.36 -10.05 -2.28
N VAL A 450 -17.14 -9.67 -1.90
CA VAL A 450 -15.90 -10.35 -2.30
C VAL A 450 -15.13 -10.81 -1.07
N ASP A 451 -14.83 -12.10 -1.00
CA ASP A 451 -13.89 -12.66 -0.01
C ASP A 451 -12.48 -12.27 -0.45
N VAL A 452 -11.73 -11.60 0.41
CA VAL A 452 -10.41 -11.05 0.06
C VAL A 452 -9.42 -12.14 -0.35
N GLN A 453 -9.57 -13.36 0.17
CA GLN A 453 -8.74 -14.49 -0.26
C GLN A 453 -8.95 -14.83 -1.74
N ARG A 454 -10.17 -14.66 -2.27
CA ARG A 454 -10.44 -14.84 -3.70
C ARG A 454 -9.67 -13.85 -4.56
N VAL A 455 -9.51 -12.62 -4.07
CA VAL A 455 -8.70 -11.59 -4.73
C VAL A 455 -7.25 -12.04 -4.79
N TYR A 456 -6.67 -12.47 -3.68
CA TYR A 456 -5.29 -13.00 -3.65
C TYR A 456 -5.14 -14.19 -4.58
N ASP A 457 -6.10 -15.11 -4.55
CA ASP A 457 -6.10 -16.33 -5.35
C ASP A 457 -6.06 -16.01 -6.85
N GLN A 458 -6.82 -15.02 -7.34
CA GLN A 458 -6.91 -14.67 -8.76
C GLN A 458 -5.89 -13.62 -9.25
N PHE A 459 -5.35 -12.77 -8.38
CA PHE A 459 -4.48 -11.64 -8.78
C PHE A 459 -3.05 -11.74 -8.24
N ASN A 460 -2.76 -12.67 -7.32
CA ASN A 460 -1.42 -12.84 -6.75
C ASN A 460 -1.08 -14.29 -6.39
N GLY A 461 -1.70 -15.26 -7.07
CA GLY A 461 -1.42 -16.68 -6.85
C GLY A 461 -1.75 -17.20 -5.46
N GLY A 462 -2.60 -16.51 -4.70
CA GLY A 462 -3.05 -16.86 -3.35
C GLY A 462 -2.26 -16.22 -2.21
N MET A 463 -1.22 -15.43 -2.52
CA MET A 463 -0.41 -14.72 -1.53
C MET A 463 -1.05 -13.37 -1.19
N MET A 464 -1.18 -13.06 0.10
CA MET A 464 -1.71 -11.77 0.58
C MET A 464 -0.84 -10.62 0.06
N SER A 465 -1.49 -9.57 -0.47
CA SER A 465 -0.83 -8.36 -0.96
C SER A 465 -1.86 -7.25 -1.16
N ALA A 466 -1.49 -6.01 -0.84
CA ALA A 466 -2.32 -4.84 -1.14
C ALA A 466 -2.37 -4.58 -2.66
N GLU A 467 -1.29 -4.85 -3.39
CA GLU A 467 -1.24 -4.77 -4.85
C GLU A 467 -2.24 -5.73 -5.51
N ALA A 468 -2.47 -6.92 -4.95
CA ALA A 468 -3.49 -7.84 -5.45
C ALA A 468 -4.90 -7.22 -5.42
N ILE A 469 -5.21 -6.47 -4.35
CA ILE A 469 -6.47 -5.74 -4.20
C ILE A 469 -6.54 -4.59 -5.20
N ARG A 470 -5.47 -3.82 -5.36
CA ARG A 470 -5.37 -2.75 -6.37
C ARG A 470 -5.52 -3.32 -7.78
N ASP A 471 -4.86 -4.42 -8.10
CA ASP A 471 -4.92 -5.08 -9.42
C ASP A 471 -6.33 -5.61 -9.70
N PHE A 472 -7.03 -6.15 -8.68
CA PHE A 472 -8.44 -6.51 -8.79
C PHE A 472 -9.35 -5.31 -9.06
N LEU A 473 -9.21 -4.23 -8.27
CA LEU A 473 -10.02 -3.02 -8.43
C LEU A 473 -9.77 -2.35 -9.78
N SER A 474 -8.51 -2.32 -10.24
CA SER A 474 -8.12 -1.93 -11.59
C SER A 474 -8.82 -2.78 -12.65
N TYR A 475 -8.76 -4.11 -12.51
CA TYR A 475 -9.40 -5.01 -13.45
C TYR A 475 -10.92 -4.77 -13.53
N ALA A 476 -11.59 -4.68 -12.37
CA ALA A 476 -13.02 -4.41 -12.29
C ALA A 476 -13.38 -3.08 -12.97
N TYR A 477 -12.64 -2.01 -12.69
CA TYR A 477 -12.86 -0.68 -13.27
C TYR A 477 -12.74 -0.66 -14.81
N TYR A 478 -11.75 -1.36 -15.37
CA TYR A 478 -11.51 -1.33 -16.81
C TYR A 478 -12.26 -2.40 -17.61
N HIS A 479 -12.67 -3.51 -16.99
CA HIS A 479 -13.15 -4.69 -17.72
C HIS A 479 -14.56 -5.17 -17.35
N TRP A 480 -15.12 -4.79 -16.21
CA TRP A 480 -16.51 -5.14 -15.90
C TRP A 480 -17.51 -4.34 -16.75
N ALA A 481 -18.73 -4.86 -16.88
CA ALA A 481 -19.77 -4.24 -17.69
C ALA A 481 -20.21 -2.88 -17.13
N VAL A 482 -20.13 -2.72 -15.81
CA VAL A 482 -20.30 -1.44 -15.11
C VAL A 482 -19.05 -1.15 -14.31
N ARG A 483 -18.53 0.08 -14.46
CA ARG A 483 -17.39 0.56 -13.69
C ARG A 483 -17.81 0.72 -12.22
N PRO A 484 -17.10 0.11 -11.26
CA PRO A 484 -17.39 0.33 -9.86
C PRO A 484 -17.22 1.79 -9.48
N THR A 485 -18.04 2.27 -8.53
CA THR A 485 -18.01 3.64 -8.01
C THR A 485 -17.63 3.69 -6.54
N TYR A 486 -18.03 2.68 -5.76
CA TYR A 486 -17.76 2.59 -4.33
C TYR A 486 -16.98 1.31 -3.99
N VAL A 487 -16.03 1.43 -3.06
CA VAL A 487 -15.26 0.31 -2.51
C VAL A 487 -15.26 0.38 -0.99
N LEU A 488 -15.85 -0.61 -0.33
CA LEU A 488 -15.73 -0.77 1.12
C LEU A 488 -14.78 -1.92 1.45
N LEU A 489 -13.74 -1.61 2.21
CA LEU A 489 -12.86 -2.61 2.82
C LEU A 489 -13.35 -2.90 4.25
N MET A 490 -13.81 -4.13 4.52
CA MET A 490 -14.25 -4.56 5.86
C MET A 490 -13.23 -5.52 6.47
N GLY A 491 -12.37 -4.97 7.32
CA GLY A 491 -11.29 -5.66 8.01
C GLY A 491 -10.17 -4.68 8.36
N ASP A 492 -9.55 -4.88 9.52
CA ASP A 492 -8.40 -4.08 9.94
C ASP A 492 -7.08 -4.56 9.31
N GLY A 493 -6.01 -3.76 9.45
CA GLY A 493 -4.66 -4.10 9.03
C GLY A 493 -3.60 -3.31 9.78
N THR A 494 -2.34 -3.77 9.74
CA THR A 494 -1.21 -3.12 10.44
C THR A 494 0.02 -2.98 9.53
N TYR A 495 0.97 -2.09 9.85
CA TYR A 495 2.30 -2.12 9.21
C TYR A 495 3.11 -3.38 9.57
N ASP A 496 2.81 -4.05 10.68
CA ASP A 496 3.51 -5.26 11.13
C ASP A 496 2.79 -6.54 10.71
N MET A 497 2.53 -6.69 9.40
CA MET A 497 1.71 -7.79 8.86
C MET A 497 2.31 -9.18 9.08
N ARG A 498 3.64 -9.24 9.25
CA ARG A 498 4.39 -10.47 9.53
C ARG A 498 4.66 -10.68 11.02
N ASN A 499 4.12 -9.81 11.87
CA ASN A 499 4.22 -9.87 13.32
C ASN A 499 5.67 -9.97 13.81
N TYR A 500 6.57 -9.20 13.18
CA TYR A 500 7.98 -9.09 13.55
C TYR A 500 8.16 -8.52 14.97
N SER A 501 7.27 -7.62 15.40
CA SER A 501 7.28 -7.06 16.76
C SER A 501 6.72 -8.01 17.82
N GLY A 502 5.97 -9.05 17.40
CA GLY A 502 5.34 -10.01 18.31
C GLY A 502 4.09 -9.49 19.03
N ASN A 503 3.55 -8.34 18.62
CA ASN A 503 2.35 -7.73 19.21
C ASN A 503 1.05 -8.49 18.86
N GLY A 504 1.04 -9.27 17.77
CA GLY A 504 -0.06 -10.16 17.41
C GLY A 504 -1.30 -9.47 16.87
N ALA A 505 -1.20 -8.22 16.41
CA ALA A 505 -2.27 -7.55 15.69
C ALA A 505 -2.59 -8.32 14.39
N PRO A 506 -3.85 -8.66 14.13
CA PRO A 506 -4.22 -9.38 12.91
C PRO A 506 -4.23 -8.44 11.70
N THR A 507 -3.89 -8.98 10.54
CA THR A 507 -4.15 -8.32 9.25
C THR A 507 -5.27 -9.07 8.55
N PHE A 508 -6.48 -8.50 8.53
CA PHE A 508 -7.62 -9.05 7.79
C PHE A 508 -7.64 -8.56 6.35
N ILE A 509 -7.32 -7.29 6.15
CA ILE A 509 -7.10 -6.68 4.83
C ILE A 509 -5.81 -5.86 4.93
N PRO A 510 -4.79 -6.13 4.10
CA PRO A 510 -3.51 -5.42 4.16
C PRO A 510 -3.71 -3.91 3.97
N VAL A 511 -2.81 -3.16 4.58
CA VAL A 511 -2.70 -1.72 4.42
C VAL A 511 -1.93 -1.44 3.16
N PHE A 512 -2.35 -0.47 2.35
CA PHE A 512 -1.53 0.00 1.24
C PHE A 512 -0.46 0.96 1.80
N LEU A 513 0.71 0.43 2.14
CA LEU A 513 1.79 1.24 2.70
C LEU A 513 2.47 2.05 1.61
N GLN A 514 2.62 3.36 1.85
CA GLN A 514 3.42 4.26 1.01
C GLN A 514 4.11 5.29 1.89
N VAL A 515 5.28 5.73 1.44
CA VAL A 515 5.93 6.91 2.00
C VAL A 515 5.15 8.16 1.60
N VAL A 516 4.46 8.77 2.57
CA VAL A 516 3.62 9.95 2.36
C VAL A 516 4.32 11.18 2.94
N GLY A 517 4.71 12.10 2.05
CA GLY A 517 5.48 13.28 2.42
C GLY A 517 6.89 12.96 2.93
N ASN A 518 7.58 13.96 3.50
CA ASN A 518 8.96 13.85 3.95
C ASN A 518 9.11 13.81 5.49
N VAL A 519 8.01 13.80 6.23
CA VAL A 519 7.99 13.87 7.71
C VAL A 519 7.31 12.65 8.33
N THR A 520 6.22 12.15 7.73
CA THR A 520 5.47 10.98 8.22
C THR A 520 6.24 9.69 7.96
N GLY A 521 6.76 9.55 6.74
CA GLY A 521 7.32 8.31 6.27
C GLY A 521 6.24 7.36 5.75
N GLU A 522 6.51 6.07 5.81
CA GLU A 522 5.59 5.00 5.44
C GLU A 522 4.34 4.98 6.33
N THR A 523 3.17 5.13 5.71
CA THR A 523 1.86 5.07 6.37
C THR A 523 0.78 4.50 5.44
N ALA A 524 -0.44 4.34 5.96
CA ALA A 524 -1.61 3.90 5.20
C ALA A 524 -2.00 4.94 4.15
N SER A 525 -1.96 4.53 2.88
CA SER A 525 -2.35 5.33 1.73
C SER A 525 -3.48 4.64 0.96
N GLU A 526 -4.66 4.63 1.57
CA GLU A 526 -5.80 3.84 1.08
C GLU A 526 -6.34 4.35 -0.27
N ASN A 527 -6.15 5.64 -0.60
CA ASN A 527 -6.45 6.19 -1.92
C ASN A 527 -5.72 5.43 -3.04
N ARG A 528 -4.53 4.87 -2.77
CA ARG A 528 -3.74 4.07 -3.71
C ARG A 528 -4.34 2.71 -4.01
N PHE A 529 -5.40 2.25 -3.35
CA PHE A 529 -6.18 1.13 -3.88
C PHE A 529 -6.97 1.50 -5.14
N VAL A 530 -7.30 2.80 -5.30
CA VAL A 530 -8.30 3.27 -6.25
C VAL A 530 -7.86 4.45 -7.13
N ALA A 531 -6.62 4.95 -7.01
CA ALA A 531 -6.02 5.88 -7.97
C ALA A 531 -5.40 5.10 -9.14
N LEU A 532 -6.17 4.80 -10.19
CA LEU A 532 -5.86 3.75 -11.17
C LEU A 532 -5.32 4.27 -12.51
N GLU A 533 -5.36 5.57 -12.77
CA GLU A 533 -4.75 6.10 -14.00
C GLU A 533 -3.21 6.14 -13.89
N SER A 534 -2.55 5.81 -15.00
CA SER A 534 -1.09 5.87 -15.08
C SER A 534 -0.66 7.16 -15.78
N ASP A 535 -0.36 8.23 -15.02
CA ASP A 535 0.43 9.35 -15.53
C ASP A 535 1.93 9.01 -15.39
N PRO A 536 2.68 8.83 -16.50
CA PRO A 536 4.12 8.53 -16.45
C PRO A 536 4.99 9.70 -15.96
N THR A 537 4.42 10.89 -15.77
CA THR A 537 5.10 12.14 -15.40
C THR A 537 4.87 12.50 -13.93
N TYR A 538 3.65 12.32 -13.43
CA TYR A 538 3.27 12.71 -12.07
C TYR A 538 2.76 11.56 -11.19
N GLY A 539 2.34 10.42 -11.78
CA GLY A 539 1.48 9.45 -11.12
C GLY A 539 0.10 10.07 -10.86
N ASP A 540 -0.99 9.38 -11.22
CA ASP A 540 -2.31 9.86 -10.77
C ASP A 540 -2.46 9.52 -9.29
N LEU A 541 -2.74 10.53 -8.47
CA LEU A 541 -3.01 10.41 -7.02
C LEU A 541 -4.49 10.61 -6.71
N LEU A 542 -5.29 11.03 -7.70
CA LEU A 542 -6.72 11.23 -7.52
C LEU A 542 -7.45 9.87 -7.57
N PRO A 543 -8.40 9.63 -6.65
CA PRO A 543 -9.19 8.40 -6.67
C PRO A 543 -10.15 8.32 -7.87
N ASP A 544 -10.16 7.18 -8.57
CA ASP A 544 -11.17 6.82 -9.58
C ASP A 544 -12.47 6.28 -8.96
N MET A 545 -12.40 5.84 -7.69
CA MET A 545 -13.51 5.27 -6.93
C MET A 545 -13.54 5.83 -5.51
N TYR A 546 -14.72 5.87 -4.89
CA TYR A 546 -14.89 6.31 -3.51
C TYR A 546 -14.63 5.14 -2.55
N LEU A 547 -13.54 5.23 -1.79
CA LEU A 547 -13.13 4.19 -0.86
C LEU A 547 -13.43 4.57 0.59
N GLY A 548 -13.85 3.58 1.37
CA GLY A 548 -13.91 3.67 2.83
C GLY A 548 -13.52 2.34 3.46
N ARG A 549 -13.15 2.38 4.75
CA ARG A 549 -12.76 1.20 5.51
C ARG A 549 -13.61 1.05 6.76
N PHE A 550 -14.09 -0.17 7.04
CA PHE A 550 -14.49 -0.61 8.37
C PHE A 550 -13.27 -1.28 9.00
N PRO A 551 -12.49 -0.57 9.85
CA PRO A 551 -11.33 -1.16 10.49
C PRO A 551 -11.87 -2.03 11.62
N VAL A 552 -11.99 -3.34 11.45
CA VAL A 552 -12.62 -4.22 12.44
C VAL A 552 -11.75 -5.44 12.69
N ASN A 553 -11.60 -5.80 13.97
CA ASN A 553 -10.79 -6.92 14.42
C ASN A 553 -11.64 -8.11 14.86
N THR A 554 -12.94 -7.91 15.05
CA THR A 554 -13.87 -8.97 15.47
C THR A 554 -15.21 -8.90 14.74
N PRO A 555 -15.94 -10.03 14.60
CA PRO A 555 -17.29 -10.02 14.04
C PRO A 555 -18.27 -9.10 14.79
N GLN A 556 -18.06 -8.89 16.10
CA GLN A 556 -18.89 -7.98 16.88
C GLN A 556 -18.64 -6.51 16.53
N GLU A 557 -17.39 -6.10 16.29
CA GLU A 557 -17.08 -4.75 15.82
C GLU A 557 -17.65 -4.51 14.41
N ALA A 558 -17.51 -5.49 13.51
CA ALA A 558 -18.14 -5.47 12.19
C ALA A 558 -19.66 -5.28 12.31
N GLN A 559 -20.32 -6.03 13.20
CA GLN A 559 -21.75 -5.90 13.44
C GLN A 559 -22.11 -4.50 13.97
N ASN A 560 -21.34 -3.96 14.91
CA ASN A 560 -21.59 -2.62 15.46
C ASN A 560 -21.56 -1.54 14.38
N MET A 561 -20.58 -1.60 13.47
CA MET A 561 -20.45 -0.65 12.38
C MET A 561 -21.60 -0.80 11.37
N VAL A 562 -21.92 -2.03 10.96
CA VAL A 562 -23.05 -2.34 10.07
C VAL A 562 -24.38 -1.83 10.66
N ASP A 563 -24.65 -2.13 11.93
CA ASP A 563 -25.88 -1.71 12.61
C ASP A 563 -25.96 -0.18 12.74
N LYS A 564 -24.83 0.51 12.96
CA LYS A 564 -24.79 1.98 12.99
C LYS A 564 -25.05 2.57 11.62
N THR A 565 -24.42 2.07 10.55
CA THR A 565 -24.65 2.55 9.18
C THR A 565 -26.12 2.38 8.78
N ILE A 566 -26.68 1.19 8.94
CA ILE A 566 -28.07 0.89 8.59
C ILE A 566 -29.04 1.67 9.47
N GLY A 567 -28.80 1.71 10.79
CA GLY A 567 -29.62 2.41 11.76
C GLY A 567 -29.63 3.92 11.52
N TYR A 568 -28.47 4.50 11.23
CA TYR A 568 -28.33 5.90 10.85
C TYR A 568 -29.14 6.20 9.60
N GLU A 569 -28.94 5.50 8.49
CA GLU A 569 -29.64 5.81 7.25
C GLU A 569 -31.16 5.67 7.37
N ASN A 570 -31.64 4.64 8.09
CA ASN A 570 -33.07 4.40 8.30
C ASN A 570 -33.73 5.35 9.32
N ALA A 571 -32.95 6.03 10.16
CA ALA A 571 -33.52 6.92 11.17
C ALA A 571 -34.27 8.10 10.53
N THR A 572 -35.46 8.40 11.03
CA THR A 572 -36.21 9.61 10.68
C THR A 572 -35.96 10.66 11.75
N CYS A 573 -35.34 11.78 11.37
CA CYS A 573 -34.93 12.82 12.31
C CYS A 573 -35.89 14.01 12.27
N ASP A 574 -36.39 14.42 13.44
CA ASP A 574 -37.17 15.64 13.62
C ASP A 574 -36.81 16.29 14.98
N PRO A 575 -36.08 17.42 15.00
CA PRO A 575 -35.54 18.12 13.84
C PRO A 575 -34.39 17.36 13.15
N MET A 576 -34.14 17.65 11.87
CA MET A 576 -32.95 17.14 11.16
C MET A 576 -31.65 17.58 11.86
N PRO A 577 -30.57 16.78 11.78
CA PRO A 577 -29.27 17.22 12.28
C PRO A 577 -28.81 18.48 11.54
N GLN A 578 -28.48 19.51 12.32
CA GLN A 578 -28.16 20.84 11.79
C GLN A 578 -26.94 21.47 12.44
N TYR A 579 -26.40 20.89 13.52
CA TYR A 579 -25.27 21.47 14.24
C TYR A 579 -23.94 20.95 13.68
N VAL A 580 -23.02 21.87 13.39
CA VAL A 580 -21.61 21.57 13.10
C VAL A 580 -20.78 22.04 14.28
N LEU A 581 -20.22 21.09 15.03
CA LEU A 581 -19.37 21.38 16.18
C LEU A 581 -17.93 21.59 15.72
N PHE A 582 -17.41 22.81 15.90
CA PHE A 582 -16.02 23.17 15.66
C PHE A 582 -15.24 23.12 16.97
N VAL A 583 -14.19 22.32 16.98
CA VAL A 583 -13.24 22.18 18.09
C VAL A 583 -11.87 22.62 17.58
N ALA A 584 -11.16 23.45 18.35
CA ALA A 584 -9.85 23.96 17.93
C ALA A 584 -8.87 23.99 19.09
N ASP A 585 -7.62 23.63 18.78
CA ASP A 585 -6.45 23.72 19.66
C ASP A 585 -6.07 25.20 19.94
N ASP A 586 -5.42 25.47 21.07
CA ASP A 586 -4.99 26.81 21.50
C ASP A 586 -3.57 27.18 21.07
N GLU A 587 -2.80 26.22 20.55
CA GLU A 587 -1.41 26.43 20.16
C GLU A 587 -1.27 27.21 18.82
N ALA A 588 -0.09 27.78 18.54
CA ALA A 588 0.24 28.51 17.29
C ALA A 588 -0.40 29.90 17.06
N SER A 589 -0.38 30.80 18.06
CA SER A 589 -0.72 32.24 17.89
C SER A 589 -2.08 32.50 17.21
N SER A 590 -3.14 31.84 17.68
CA SER A 590 -4.52 31.84 17.14
C SER A 590 -4.74 31.16 15.79
N LEU A 591 -3.71 30.61 15.14
CA LEU A 591 -3.85 29.99 13.81
C LEU A 591 -4.99 28.98 13.72
N TYR A 592 -5.05 28.03 14.66
CA TYR A 592 -6.09 26.98 14.62
C TYR A 592 -7.50 27.53 14.86
N TRP A 593 -7.65 28.54 15.73
CA TRP A 593 -8.92 29.25 15.90
C TRP A 593 -9.33 29.98 14.63
N ASP A 594 -8.39 30.63 13.95
CA ASP A 594 -8.65 31.39 12.73
C ASP A 594 -9.04 30.46 11.57
N LEU A 595 -8.40 29.29 11.44
CA LEU A 595 -8.77 28.26 10.48
C LEU A 595 -10.16 27.66 10.78
N ALA A 596 -10.45 27.36 12.06
CA ALA A 596 -11.77 26.89 12.45
C ALA A 596 -12.86 27.95 12.22
N ASP A 597 -12.57 29.22 12.52
CA ASP A 597 -13.47 30.36 12.26
C ASP A 597 -13.70 30.57 10.76
N GLU A 598 -12.68 30.33 9.91
CA GLU A 598 -12.82 30.40 8.46
C GLU A 598 -13.80 29.36 7.92
N LEU A 599 -13.80 28.13 8.44
CA LEU A 599 -14.80 27.11 8.06
C LEU A 599 -16.17 27.41 8.66
N ALA A 600 -16.22 27.86 9.91
CA ALA A 600 -17.49 28.10 10.61
C ALA A 600 -18.28 29.28 10.04
N ASP A 601 -17.58 30.37 9.71
CA ASP A 601 -18.20 31.66 9.37
C ASP A 601 -17.85 32.17 7.96
N GLY A 602 -16.85 31.57 7.31
CA GLY A 602 -16.28 32.07 6.05
C GLY A 602 -16.98 31.59 4.77
N TYR A 603 -16.39 32.01 3.65
CA TYR A 603 -16.90 31.84 2.29
C TYR A 603 -15.79 31.37 1.35
N ASP A 604 -16.13 30.61 0.32
CA ASP A 604 -15.19 30.19 -0.73
C ASP A 604 -14.90 31.29 -1.76
N ASP A 605 -15.84 32.22 -1.95
CA ASP A 605 -15.81 33.23 -3.03
C ASP A 605 -15.69 34.68 -2.52
N PRO A 606 -14.66 35.05 -1.72
CA PRO A 606 -14.47 36.43 -1.32
C PRO A 606 -14.08 37.31 -2.53
N PRO A 607 -14.58 38.56 -2.63
CA PRO A 607 -15.42 39.27 -1.65
C PRO A 607 -16.93 39.10 -1.87
N ASP A 608 -17.36 38.33 -2.88
CA ASP A 608 -18.77 38.19 -3.25
C ASP A 608 -19.57 37.49 -2.14
N ASN A 609 -18.92 36.60 -1.38
CA ASN A 609 -19.42 35.96 -0.16
C ASN A 609 -20.81 35.32 -0.38
N THR A 610 -20.98 34.58 -1.48
CA THR A 610 -22.23 33.90 -1.81
C THR A 610 -22.20 32.41 -1.47
N LEU A 611 -21.01 31.83 -1.31
CA LEU A 611 -20.80 30.41 -1.04
C LEU A 611 -20.26 30.21 0.37
N LYS A 612 -21.17 30.15 1.34
CA LYS A 612 -20.80 29.92 2.74
C LYS A 612 -20.47 28.45 2.95
N TYR A 613 -19.40 28.16 3.70
CA TYR A 613 -19.06 26.79 4.06
C TYR A 613 -20.13 26.16 4.95
N VAL A 614 -20.72 26.92 5.89
CA VAL A 614 -21.86 26.49 6.74
C VAL A 614 -23.06 27.42 6.51
N PRO A 615 -23.90 27.15 5.48
CA PRO A 615 -25.08 27.96 5.17
C PRO A 615 -26.27 27.62 6.09
N ASP A 616 -27.30 28.47 6.09
CA ASP A 616 -28.58 28.10 6.72
C ASP A 616 -29.19 26.86 6.04
N PRO A 617 -29.87 25.95 6.77
CA PRO A 617 -30.24 26.01 8.19
C PRO A 617 -29.15 25.47 9.15
N TYR A 618 -27.94 25.19 8.68
CA TYR A 618 -26.89 24.63 9.53
C TYR A 618 -26.32 25.69 10.48
N VAL A 619 -26.00 25.25 11.70
CA VAL A 619 -25.58 26.13 12.79
C VAL A 619 -24.17 25.76 13.23
N PRO A 620 -23.17 26.64 13.05
CA PRO A 620 -21.85 26.43 13.60
C PRO A 620 -21.86 26.61 15.13
N VAL A 621 -21.19 25.71 15.84
CA VAL A 621 -21.06 25.72 17.30
C VAL A 621 -19.59 25.60 17.64
N LYS A 622 -19.06 26.48 18.47
CA LYS A 622 -17.62 26.60 18.73
C LYS A 622 -17.26 26.16 20.14
N LYS A 623 -16.21 25.34 20.25
CA LYS A 623 -15.58 24.86 21.48
C LYS A 623 -14.07 24.93 21.34
N TYR A 624 -13.53 26.14 21.35
CA TYR A 624 -12.10 26.35 21.16
C TYR A 624 -11.39 26.34 22.50
N LEU A 625 -10.37 25.50 22.61
CA LEU A 625 -9.52 25.40 23.79
C LEU A 625 -8.89 26.77 24.08
N GLY A 626 -8.93 27.21 25.34
CA GLY A 626 -8.40 28.50 25.77
C GLY A 626 -9.25 29.73 25.40
N LYS A 627 -10.34 29.58 24.62
CA LYS A 627 -11.23 30.68 24.20
C LYS A 627 -12.69 30.48 24.62
N ASP A 628 -13.28 29.32 24.34
CA ASP A 628 -14.67 28.98 24.70
C ASP A 628 -14.77 28.03 25.91
N CYS A 629 -13.69 27.31 26.21
CA CYS A 629 -13.54 26.40 27.34
C CYS A 629 -12.09 26.45 27.86
N ASN A 630 -11.87 26.28 29.17
CA ASN A 630 -10.54 26.45 29.79
C ASN A 630 -9.82 25.12 30.04
N TYR A 631 -8.51 25.22 30.31
CA TYR A 631 -7.62 24.12 30.69
C TYR A 631 -7.92 23.47 32.06
N SER A 632 -9.03 23.81 32.74
CA SER A 632 -9.53 23.28 34.04
C SER A 632 -10.09 24.43 34.89
N PRO A 633 -11.16 24.21 35.68
CA PRO A 633 -11.61 25.14 36.71
C PRO A 633 -10.56 25.43 37.80
N ASP A 634 -9.63 24.49 38.02
CA ASP A 634 -8.64 24.51 39.11
C ASP A 634 -7.27 25.07 38.69
N GLY A 635 -7.11 25.48 37.42
CA GLY A 635 -5.91 26.15 36.92
C GLY A 635 -4.70 25.24 36.67
N ASP A 636 -4.90 23.91 36.61
CA ASP A 636 -3.89 22.99 36.11
C ASP A 636 -3.91 23.01 34.58
N ALA A 637 -2.96 23.69 33.95
CA ALA A 637 -2.88 23.83 32.49
C ALA A 637 -2.77 22.49 31.73
N ALA A 638 -2.58 21.37 32.44
CA ALA A 638 -2.40 20.04 31.86
C ALA A 638 -3.71 19.27 31.59
N SER A 639 -4.90 19.72 32.02
CA SER A 639 -6.14 18.94 31.87
C SER A 639 -7.23 19.69 31.10
N GLY A 640 -7.42 19.40 29.82
CA GLY A 640 -8.50 19.97 28.99
C GLY A 640 -9.94 19.56 29.38
N GLU A 641 -10.19 19.24 30.66
CA GLU A 641 -11.39 18.63 31.21
C GLU A 641 -12.67 19.45 30.95
N GLU A 642 -12.61 20.78 31.02
CA GLU A 642 -13.78 21.59 30.71
C GLU A 642 -14.16 21.45 29.24
N CYS A 643 -13.17 21.51 28.33
CA CYS A 643 -13.40 21.33 26.89
C CYS A 643 -13.89 19.91 26.58
N TYR A 644 -13.24 18.90 27.16
CA TYR A 644 -13.65 17.51 27.13
C TYR A 644 -15.14 17.35 27.45
N GLN A 645 -15.58 17.85 28.61
CA GLN A 645 -16.95 17.67 29.08
C GLN A 645 -17.93 18.44 28.19
N GLN A 646 -17.56 19.65 27.76
CA GLN A 646 -18.41 20.42 26.84
C GLN A 646 -18.57 19.74 25.48
N ILE A 647 -17.55 19.08 24.95
CA ILE A 647 -17.62 18.31 23.70
C ILE A 647 -18.55 17.10 23.88
N VAL A 648 -18.34 16.31 24.94
CA VAL A 648 -19.15 15.13 25.27
C VAL A 648 -20.62 15.49 25.47
N ASP A 649 -20.90 16.48 26.31
CA ASP A 649 -22.26 16.94 26.61
C ASP A 649 -22.96 17.44 25.35
N TRP A 650 -22.21 18.11 24.47
CA TRP A 650 -22.75 18.59 23.20
C TRP A 650 -23.19 17.43 22.29
N ILE A 651 -22.30 16.47 22.06
CA ILE A 651 -22.56 15.32 21.17
C ILE A 651 -23.69 14.45 21.73
N ASN A 652 -23.71 14.19 23.04
CA ASN A 652 -24.76 13.40 23.69
C ASN A 652 -26.12 14.13 23.67
N GLY A 653 -26.10 15.46 23.80
CA GLY A 653 -27.29 16.29 23.95
C GLY A 653 -27.99 16.63 22.64
N ASN A 654 -27.25 16.88 21.56
CA ASN A 654 -27.76 17.61 20.40
C ASN A 654 -27.66 16.80 19.10
N ASN A 655 -28.48 17.17 18.10
CA ASN A 655 -28.48 16.57 16.77
C ASN A 655 -27.27 17.10 15.95
N THR A 656 -26.08 16.69 16.39
CA THR A 656 -24.80 17.07 15.79
C THR A 656 -24.59 16.29 14.51
N LEU A 657 -24.44 17.01 13.40
CA LEU A 657 -24.21 16.46 12.08
C LEU A 657 -22.72 16.14 11.88
N LEU A 658 -21.87 17.11 12.19
CA LEU A 658 -20.42 17.04 12.01
C LEU A 658 -19.69 17.51 13.27
N VAL A 659 -18.54 16.89 13.54
CA VAL A 659 -17.54 17.40 14.49
C VAL A 659 -16.26 17.69 13.69
N SER A 660 -15.94 18.97 13.49
CA SER A 660 -14.73 19.41 12.80
C SER A 660 -13.67 19.79 13.83
N TYR A 661 -12.51 19.14 13.81
CA TYR A 661 -11.38 19.48 14.66
C TYR A 661 -10.24 20.07 13.85
N THR A 662 -9.64 21.16 14.35
CA THR A 662 -8.46 21.80 13.76
C THR A 662 -7.40 22.02 14.83
N GLY A 663 -6.25 21.34 14.73
CA GLY A 663 -5.20 21.44 15.74
C GLY A 663 -4.23 20.27 15.73
N HIS A 664 -3.36 20.19 16.74
CA HIS A 664 -2.49 19.03 16.89
C HIS A 664 -3.30 17.80 17.31
N ALA A 665 -2.95 16.65 16.75
CA ALA A 665 -3.48 15.38 17.17
C ALA A 665 -2.37 14.34 17.18
N THR A 666 -2.64 13.29 17.94
CA THR A 666 -1.94 12.02 17.85
C THR A 666 -3.00 10.96 17.56
N ARG A 667 -2.57 9.75 17.21
CA ARG A 667 -3.41 8.55 17.17
C ARG A 667 -4.41 8.42 18.33
N ASN A 668 -4.02 8.80 19.55
CA ASN A 668 -4.80 8.45 20.74
C ASN A 668 -5.55 9.65 21.35
N TYR A 669 -5.25 10.89 20.91
CA TYR A 669 -5.91 12.09 21.44
C TYR A 669 -5.71 13.39 20.62
N TRP A 670 -6.60 14.36 20.85
CA TRP A 670 -6.49 15.75 20.36
C TRP A 670 -5.90 16.70 21.40
N ALA A 671 -5.02 17.60 20.94
CA ALA A 671 -4.28 18.60 21.71
C ALA A 671 -3.39 18.03 22.84
N SER A 672 -2.42 18.80 23.32
CA SER A 672 -1.56 18.36 24.45
C SER A 672 -2.36 18.10 25.74
N GLU A 673 -3.50 18.77 25.84
CA GLU A 673 -4.46 18.81 26.93
C GLU A 673 -5.44 17.62 26.91
N LYS A 674 -5.39 16.78 25.87
CA LYS A 674 -6.17 15.54 25.73
C LYS A 674 -7.69 15.78 25.78
N ILE A 675 -8.17 16.74 25.00
CA ILE A 675 -9.59 17.15 24.96
C ILE A 675 -10.53 16.14 24.25
N TRP A 676 -9.94 15.20 23.52
CA TRP A 676 -10.60 14.06 22.87
C TRP A 676 -9.66 12.88 22.98
N THR A 677 -10.10 11.73 23.51
CA THR A 677 -9.23 10.56 23.74
C THR A 677 -9.97 9.27 23.44
N GLU A 678 -9.24 8.17 23.23
CA GLU A 678 -9.85 6.84 23.15
C GLU A 678 -10.78 6.54 24.33
N ASN A 679 -10.35 6.85 25.56
CA ASN A 679 -11.15 6.61 26.76
C ASN A 679 -12.44 7.44 26.78
N LEU A 680 -12.39 8.70 26.31
CA LEU A 680 -13.58 9.54 26.14
C LEU A 680 -14.56 8.86 25.20
N VAL A 681 -14.08 8.54 24.02
CA VAL A 681 -14.89 8.02 22.94
C VAL A 681 -15.49 6.68 23.34
N ALA A 682 -14.69 5.80 23.96
CA ALA A 682 -15.12 4.50 24.43
C ALA A 682 -16.15 4.56 25.57
N ASN A 683 -16.01 5.47 26.54
CA ASN A 683 -16.78 5.41 27.78
C ASN A 683 -17.89 6.47 27.88
N ASP A 684 -17.69 7.66 27.32
CA ASP A 684 -18.50 8.84 27.65
C ASP A 684 -19.42 9.30 26.52
N LEU A 685 -19.18 8.85 25.28
CA LEU A 685 -20.13 9.04 24.18
C LEU A 685 -21.33 8.08 24.33
N THR A 686 -22.48 8.64 24.68
CA THR A 686 -23.75 7.95 24.96
C THR A 686 -24.89 8.38 24.03
N ASN A 687 -24.54 9.02 22.91
CA ASN A 687 -25.42 9.44 21.80
C ASN A 687 -26.02 8.23 21.04
N THR A 688 -26.91 7.50 21.72
CA THR A 688 -27.57 6.28 21.20
C THR A 688 -28.69 6.56 20.21
N ASP A 689 -29.12 7.81 20.11
CA ASP A 689 -30.02 8.27 19.05
C ASP A 689 -29.21 8.46 17.76
N TYR A 690 -29.56 7.70 16.72
CA TYR A 690 -28.91 7.79 15.41
C TYR A 690 -28.91 9.21 14.82
N CYS A 691 -29.90 10.04 15.15
CA CYS A 691 -29.94 11.44 14.70
C CYS A 691 -28.91 12.35 15.40
N LYS A 692 -28.16 11.81 16.37
CA LYS A 692 -27.09 12.49 17.10
C LYS A 692 -25.70 11.87 16.85
N MET A 693 -25.59 10.88 15.95
CA MET A 693 -24.30 10.28 15.60
C MET A 693 -23.62 11.14 14.53
N PRO A 694 -22.52 11.85 14.87
CA PRO A 694 -21.87 12.71 13.90
C PRO A 694 -20.93 11.91 13.00
N VAL A 695 -20.56 12.53 11.88
CA VAL A 695 -19.30 12.24 11.19
C VAL A 695 -18.22 13.19 11.72
N THR A 696 -17.05 12.66 12.08
CA THR A 696 -15.91 13.50 12.44
C THR A 696 -15.14 13.91 11.18
N LEU A 697 -14.63 15.13 11.18
CA LEU A 697 -13.67 15.64 10.21
C LEU A 697 -12.46 16.16 10.98
N ASN A 698 -11.44 15.33 11.08
CA ASN A 698 -10.21 15.65 11.79
C ASN A 698 -9.19 16.28 10.84
N GLN A 699 -8.75 17.50 11.15
CA GLN A 699 -7.67 18.22 10.47
C GLN A 699 -6.40 18.24 11.32
N GLY A 700 -6.19 17.22 12.17
CA GLY A 700 -4.96 16.99 12.91
C GLY A 700 -4.10 15.87 12.32
N CYS A 701 -2.95 15.60 12.92
CA CYS A 701 -2.02 14.55 12.48
C CYS A 701 -2.37 13.17 13.08
N ASP A 702 -2.12 12.09 12.33
CA ASP A 702 -2.12 10.66 12.76
C ASP A 702 -3.36 10.14 13.52
N GLU A 703 -4.45 10.88 13.61
CA GLU A 703 -5.61 10.51 14.44
C GLU A 703 -6.34 9.26 13.92
N GLY A 704 -6.20 9.01 12.62
CA GLY A 704 -6.68 7.83 11.92
C GLY A 704 -5.59 6.82 11.60
N TYR A 705 -4.45 6.85 12.31
CA TYR A 705 -3.34 5.89 12.15
C TYR A 705 -3.75 4.49 12.62
N PHE A 706 -4.68 3.87 11.91
CA PHE A 706 -5.28 2.57 12.23
C PHE A 706 -4.30 1.39 12.10
N LEU A 707 -3.17 1.63 11.40
CA LEU A 707 -2.17 0.62 11.11
C LEU A 707 -1.23 0.29 12.28
N ASP A 708 -1.40 0.90 13.46
CA ASP A 708 -0.56 0.59 14.61
C ASP A 708 -0.91 -0.77 15.24
N PRO A 709 0.07 -1.67 15.45
CA PRO A 709 -0.18 -3.00 15.99
C PRO A 709 -0.44 -3.02 17.50
N VAL A 710 -0.29 -1.89 18.21
CA VAL A 710 -0.40 -1.81 19.67
C VAL A 710 -1.59 -0.95 20.10
N ASP A 711 -1.67 0.26 19.57
CA ASP A 711 -2.66 1.26 19.98
C ASP A 711 -3.75 1.41 18.92
N SER A 712 -5.02 1.50 19.32
CA SER A 712 -6.10 1.87 18.40
C SER A 712 -6.16 3.37 18.22
N ALA A 713 -6.29 3.82 16.98
CA ALA A 713 -6.60 5.22 16.69
C ALA A 713 -7.97 5.61 17.30
N VAL A 714 -8.08 6.83 17.83
CA VAL A 714 -9.31 7.30 18.50
C VAL A 714 -10.52 7.33 17.56
N SER A 715 -10.31 7.58 16.26
CA SER A 715 -11.37 7.42 15.25
C SER A 715 -11.81 5.96 15.09
N GLU A 716 -10.91 4.97 15.16
CA GLU A 716 -11.29 3.55 15.13
C GLU A 716 -12.19 3.20 16.32
N VAL A 717 -11.81 3.64 17.52
CA VAL A 717 -12.61 3.44 18.73
C VAL A 717 -14.01 4.03 18.56
N GLY A 718 -14.11 5.22 17.97
CA GLY A 718 -15.38 5.91 17.74
C GLY A 718 -16.29 5.21 16.75
N VAL A 719 -15.75 4.73 15.64
CA VAL A 719 -16.54 4.03 14.62
C VAL A 719 -16.86 2.60 15.03
N ARG A 720 -16.01 1.90 15.81
CA ARG A 720 -16.28 0.54 16.34
C ARG A 720 -17.29 0.50 17.48
N LYS A 721 -17.48 1.62 18.19
CA LYS A 721 -18.31 1.69 19.40
C LYS A 721 -19.75 1.22 19.16
N ALA A 722 -20.21 0.29 20.00
CA ALA A 722 -21.54 -0.29 19.92
C ALA A 722 -22.63 0.74 20.25
N GLY A 723 -23.55 0.97 19.31
CA GLY A 723 -24.80 1.70 19.54
C GLY A 723 -24.70 3.20 19.85
N SER A 724 -23.49 3.76 19.94
CA SER A 724 -23.21 5.20 20.11
C SER A 724 -21.84 5.54 19.51
N GLY A 725 -21.35 6.77 19.68
CA GLY A 725 -20.09 7.23 19.11
C GLY A 725 -20.28 7.84 17.72
N LEU A 726 -19.45 7.43 16.77
CA LEU A 726 -19.37 8.02 15.43
C LEU A 726 -20.02 7.10 14.39
N VAL A 727 -20.66 7.66 13.37
CA VAL A 727 -21.16 6.88 12.22
C VAL A 727 -20.12 6.80 11.07
N GLY A 728 -19.15 7.71 11.07
CA GLY A 728 -17.98 7.68 10.20
C GLY A 728 -16.95 8.72 10.63
N ALA A 729 -15.72 8.61 10.14
CA ALA A 729 -14.65 9.53 10.44
C ALA A 729 -13.81 9.82 9.19
N VAL A 730 -13.72 11.08 8.81
CA VAL A 730 -12.72 11.59 7.85
C VAL A 730 -11.51 12.03 8.66
N THR A 731 -10.37 11.41 8.41
CA THR A 731 -9.17 11.60 9.24
C THR A 731 -7.90 11.33 8.43
N SER A 732 -6.74 11.45 9.07
CA SER A 732 -5.42 11.32 8.48
C SER A 732 -4.65 10.18 9.12
N SER A 733 -3.91 9.42 8.30
CA SER A 733 -2.90 8.46 8.74
C SER A 733 -1.50 9.09 8.80
N TYR A 734 -1.37 10.42 8.67
CA TYR A 734 -0.09 11.06 8.42
C TYR A 734 0.11 12.37 9.19
N LEU A 735 1.37 12.82 9.21
CA LEU A 735 1.76 14.15 9.65
C LEU A 735 1.56 15.17 8.52
N GLY A 736 0.50 15.96 8.63
CA GLY A 736 0.16 16.96 7.62
C GLY A 736 0.32 18.41 8.08
N TYR A 737 0.18 19.32 7.11
CA TYR A 737 0.25 20.76 7.35
C TYR A 737 -1.15 21.35 7.49
N PRO A 738 -1.35 22.33 8.41
CA PRO A 738 -2.69 22.88 8.69
C PRO A 738 -3.44 23.39 7.46
N TYR A 739 -2.73 24.01 6.50
CA TYR A 739 -3.35 24.56 5.30
C TYR A 739 -3.86 23.50 4.32
N GLY A 740 -3.15 22.37 4.15
CA GLY A 740 -3.59 21.29 3.27
C GLY A 740 -4.87 20.65 3.81
N HIS A 741 -4.88 20.30 5.10
CA HIS A 741 -6.06 19.79 5.80
C HIS A 741 -7.26 20.73 5.70
N GLN A 742 -7.03 22.04 5.84
CA GLN A 742 -8.06 23.06 5.72
C GLN A 742 -8.71 23.06 4.33
N TYR A 743 -7.94 22.87 3.26
CA TYR A 743 -8.52 22.81 1.92
C TYR A 743 -9.36 21.55 1.70
N VAL A 744 -8.92 20.39 2.18
CA VAL A 744 -9.75 19.16 2.17
C VAL A 744 -11.07 19.40 2.88
N ALA A 745 -11.02 20.03 4.07
CA ALA A 745 -12.22 20.37 4.83
C ALA A 745 -13.15 21.35 4.11
N LYS A 746 -12.61 22.39 3.48
CA LYS A 746 -13.39 23.36 2.70
C LYS A 746 -14.13 22.68 1.55
N GLY A 747 -13.44 21.85 0.76
CA GLY A 747 -14.06 21.12 -0.35
C GLY A 747 -15.12 20.13 0.13
N PHE A 748 -14.86 19.43 1.26
CA PHE A 748 -15.84 18.55 1.90
C PHE A 748 -17.12 19.31 2.31
N PHE A 749 -16.98 20.49 2.94
CA PHE A 749 -18.11 21.33 3.33
C PHE A 749 -18.90 21.84 2.13
N LEU A 750 -18.22 22.28 1.07
CA LEU A 750 -18.87 22.69 -0.18
C LEU A 750 -19.63 21.54 -0.82
N ALA A 751 -19.05 20.33 -0.85
CA ALA A 751 -19.69 19.14 -1.37
C ALA A 751 -21.00 18.84 -0.61
N LEU A 752 -20.94 18.79 0.72
CA LEU A 752 -22.10 18.48 1.56
C LEU A 752 -23.20 19.55 1.50
N PHE A 753 -22.83 20.80 1.69
CA PHE A 753 -23.80 21.86 1.98
C PHE A 753 -24.21 22.66 0.75
N ASN A 754 -23.35 22.78 -0.26
CA ASN A 754 -23.59 23.61 -1.44
C ASN A 754 -23.79 22.78 -2.72
N GLN A 755 -23.28 21.54 -2.79
CA GLN A 755 -23.46 20.68 -3.97
C GLN A 755 -24.50 19.55 -3.73
N GLY A 756 -24.94 19.38 -2.49
CA GLY A 756 -25.92 18.36 -2.09
C GLY A 756 -25.37 16.91 -2.14
N ILE A 757 -24.05 16.74 -2.17
CA ILE A 757 -23.42 15.43 -2.13
C ILE A 757 -23.55 14.89 -0.71
N GLN A 758 -24.35 13.86 -0.50
CA GLN A 758 -24.58 13.29 0.84
C GLN A 758 -23.65 12.12 1.16
N GLN A 759 -23.06 11.48 0.14
CA GLN A 759 -22.20 10.32 0.33
C GLN A 759 -20.85 10.74 0.91
N ALA A 760 -20.53 10.24 2.09
CA ALA A 760 -19.33 10.63 2.84
C ALA A 760 -18.03 10.39 2.05
N GLY A 761 -17.89 9.22 1.41
CA GLY A 761 -16.70 8.90 0.61
C GLY A 761 -16.55 9.83 -0.60
N ARG A 762 -17.66 10.18 -1.26
CA ARG A 762 -17.63 11.16 -2.34
C ARG A 762 -17.27 12.56 -1.85
N ALA A 763 -17.85 12.99 -0.73
CA ALA A 763 -17.54 14.29 -0.16
C ALA A 763 -16.05 14.44 0.22
N LEU A 764 -15.41 13.36 0.70
CA LEU A 764 -13.96 13.32 0.92
C LEU A 764 -13.19 13.55 -0.39
N VAL A 765 -13.50 12.80 -1.45
CA VAL A 765 -12.81 12.94 -2.74
C VAL A 765 -13.02 14.33 -3.36
N GLU A 766 -14.19 14.96 -3.20
CA GLU A 766 -14.36 16.36 -3.62
C GLU A 766 -13.51 17.32 -2.76
N GLY A 767 -13.29 17.01 -1.48
CA GLY A 767 -12.34 17.71 -0.61
C GLY A 767 -10.90 17.60 -1.13
N GLU A 768 -10.46 16.40 -1.46
CA GLU A 768 -9.13 16.12 -2.00
C GLU A 768 -8.90 16.83 -3.34
N LYS A 769 -9.87 16.78 -4.27
CA LYS A 769 -9.82 17.53 -5.53
C LYS A 769 -9.70 19.03 -5.29
N TYR A 770 -10.50 19.56 -4.38
CA TYR A 770 -10.47 20.96 -4.04
C TYR A 770 -9.10 21.40 -3.47
N ALA A 771 -8.46 20.53 -2.68
CA ALA A 771 -7.09 20.75 -2.20
C ALA A 771 -6.07 20.67 -3.35
N PHE A 772 -6.17 19.66 -4.21
CA PHE A 772 -5.32 19.50 -5.38
C PHE A 772 -5.31 20.77 -6.26
N ASP A 773 -6.49 21.28 -6.60
CA ASP A 773 -6.66 22.47 -7.46
C ASP A 773 -6.06 23.76 -6.87
N ARG A 774 -5.86 23.83 -5.55
CA ARG A 774 -5.41 25.04 -4.83
C ARG A 774 -3.93 25.02 -4.42
N GLY A 775 -3.17 24.01 -4.84
CA GLY A 775 -1.73 24.00 -4.56
C GLY A 775 -1.01 22.68 -4.78
N GLY A 776 -1.66 21.66 -5.35
CA GLY A 776 -1.05 20.35 -5.55
C GLY A 776 -0.67 19.67 -4.22
N TYR A 777 -1.55 19.76 -3.23
CA TYR A 777 -1.43 19.19 -1.89
C TYR A 777 -1.49 17.65 -1.91
N THR A 778 -0.50 17.03 -2.54
CA THR A 778 -0.45 15.58 -2.84
C THR A 778 -0.41 14.70 -1.59
N THR A 779 0.23 15.16 -0.51
CA THR A 779 0.26 14.46 0.77
C THR A 779 -1.15 14.25 1.33
N GLU A 780 -2.02 15.25 1.18
CA GLU A 780 -3.42 15.17 1.62
C GLU A 780 -4.20 14.12 0.83
N LEU A 781 -3.99 14.04 -0.48
CA LEU A 781 -4.63 13.02 -1.33
C LEU A 781 -4.24 11.61 -0.88
N GLU A 782 -2.98 11.45 -0.45
CA GLU A 782 -2.42 10.15 -0.09
C GLU A 782 -2.68 9.72 1.35
N GLY A 783 -2.80 10.66 2.28
CA GLY A 783 -2.86 10.37 3.70
C GLY A 783 -4.23 10.61 4.35
N PHE A 784 -5.18 11.30 3.71
CA PHE A 784 -6.56 11.33 4.18
C PHE A 784 -7.27 10.02 3.86
N LEU A 785 -8.16 9.61 4.78
CA LEU A 785 -8.94 8.39 4.65
C LEU A 785 -10.31 8.55 5.31
N PHE A 786 -11.23 7.68 4.91
CA PHE A 786 -12.55 7.58 5.50
C PHE A 786 -12.75 6.23 6.22
N LEU A 787 -12.87 6.28 7.55
CA LEU A 787 -13.27 5.15 8.38
C LEU A 787 -14.80 5.11 8.43
N GLY A 788 -15.39 4.29 7.57
CA GLY A 788 -16.83 4.18 7.38
C GLY A 788 -17.19 3.59 6.02
N ASP A 789 -18.50 3.53 5.74
CA ASP A 789 -19.02 3.05 4.46
C ASP A 789 -19.00 4.22 3.48
N PRO A 790 -18.24 4.17 2.37
CA PRO A 790 -18.11 5.32 1.47
C PRO A 790 -19.45 5.78 0.85
N ALA A 791 -20.47 4.91 0.82
CA ALA A 791 -21.82 5.26 0.37
C ALA A 791 -22.72 5.80 1.50
N LEU A 792 -22.23 5.90 2.74
CA LEU A 792 -22.97 6.45 3.88
C LEU A 792 -23.55 7.82 3.53
N LYS A 793 -24.87 7.95 3.59
CA LYS A 793 -25.56 9.23 3.35
C LYS A 793 -25.63 10.05 4.63
N ILE A 794 -24.79 11.08 4.73
CA ILE A 794 -24.85 12.08 5.79
C ILE A 794 -26.22 12.78 5.74
N LYS A 795 -26.93 12.85 6.88
CA LYS A 795 -28.30 13.39 6.97
C LYS A 795 -28.35 14.91 6.88
N THR A 796 -27.97 15.45 5.72
CA THR A 796 -28.08 16.87 5.42
C THR A 796 -29.54 17.22 5.07
N SER A 797 -29.95 18.45 5.37
CA SER A 797 -31.21 19.04 4.91
C SER A 797 -31.10 19.62 3.49
N ALA A 798 -29.93 19.52 2.86
CA ALA A 798 -29.72 19.95 1.48
C ALA A 798 -30.65 19.13 0.57
N THR A 799 -31.34 19.81 -0.35
CA THR A 799 -32.15 19.12 -1.37
C THR A 799 -31.27 18.21 -2.20
N SER A 800 -31.88 17.19 -2.81
CA SER A 800 -31.19 16.23 -3.67
C SER A 800 -30.15 16.94 -4.55
N PRO A 801 -28.93 16.39 -4.66
CA PRO A 801 -27.86 17.02 -5.43
C PRO A 801 -28.38 17.35 -6.82
N LEU A 802 -28.05 18.55 -7.31
CA LEU A 802 -28.22 18.88 -8.72
C LEU A 802 -27.62 17.73 -9.53
N GLY A 803 -28.37 17.11 -10.45
CA GLY A 803 -27.87 16.00 -11.28
C GLY A 803 -26.67 16.39 -12.15
N ASP A 804 -25.91 15.42 -12.67
CA ASP A 804 -24.76 15.71 -13.54
C ASP A 804 -25.19 16.52 -14.76
N ALA A 805 -24.51 17.64 -15.00
CA ALA A 805 -24.69 18.45 -16.19
C ALA A 805 -23.95 17.78 -17.36
N ASN A 806 -24.51 16.69 -17.90
CA ASN A 806 -24.04 16.05 -19.12
C ASN A 806 -24.08 17.05 -20.27
N SER A 807 -22.92 17.61 -20.60
CA SER A 807 -22.78 18.69 -21.56
C SER A 807 -21.78 18.35 -22.66
N SER A 808 -21.97 19.01 -23.81
CA SER A 808 -21.16 18.83 -25.00
C SER A 808 -20.92 20.19 -25.66
N ILE A 809 -19.77 20.32 -26.30
CA ILE A 809 -19.38 21.48 -27.10
C ILE A 809 -19.34 21.10 -28.59
N ALA A 810 -19.84 21.99 -29.44
CA ALA A 810 -19.80 21.83 -30.89
C ALA A 810 -19.49 23.17 -31.56
N ARG A 811 -18.93 23.11 -32.78
CA ARG A 811 -18.74 24.29 -33.62
C ARG A 811 -20.01 24.59 -34.41
N GLN A 812 -20.48 25.84 -34.34
CA GLN A 812 -21.57 26.34 -35.17
C GLN A 812 -21.14 27.61 -35.91
N GLY A 813 -20.66 27.44 -37.14
CA GLY A 813 -20.07 28.55 -37.89
C GLY A 813 -18.72 28.99 -37.29
N GLY A 814 -18.60 30.26 -36.92
CA GLY A 814 -17.44 30.82 -36.18
C GLY A 814 -17.65 30.88 -34.66
N SER A 815 -18.82 30.45 -34.18
CA SER A 815 -19.19 30.45 -32.76
C SER A 815 -19.12 29.05 -32.15
N THR A 816 -19.03 29.03 -30.82
CA THR A 816 -19.15 27.83 -29.97
C THR A 816 -20.62 27.57 -29.64
N GLN A 817 -21.06 26.32 -29.74
CA GLN A 817 -22.37 25.88 -29.28
C GLN A 817 -22.18 24.92 -28.08
N LEU A 818 -22.77 25.26 -26.95
CA LEU A 818 -22.85 24.42 -25.77
C LEU A 818 -24.24 23.78 -25.71
N SER A 819 -24.29 22.47 -25.45
CA SER A 819 -25.55 21.73 -25.24
C SER A 819 -25.44 20.90 -23.99
N TRP A 820 -26.52 20.85 -23.20
CA TRP A 820 -26.60 20.00 -22.01
C TRP A 820 -28.00 19.41 -21.83
N ALA A 821 -28.08 18.29 -21.11
CA ALA A 821 -29.35 17.73 -20.65
C ALA A 821 -29.90 18.54 -19.46
N PRO A 822 -31.24 18.65 -19.29
CA PRO A 822 -31.82 19.24 -18.10
C PRO A 822 -31.32 18.54 -16.83
N VAL A 823 -30.72 19.32 -15.94
CA VAL A 823 -30.26 18.91 -14.62
C VAL A 823 -31.45 18.87 -13.66
N SER A 824 -31.71 17.72 -13.06
CA SER A 824 -32.75 17.58 -12.03
C SER A 824 -32.49 18.54 -10.86
N GLY A 825 -33.51 19.30 -10.48
CA GLY A 825 -33.42 20.31 -9.40
C GLY A 825 -32.93 21.69 -9.85
N ALA A 826 -32.39 21.82 -11.07
CA ALA A 826 -31.93 23.11 -11.55
C ALA A 826 -33.10 24.00 -11.99
N THR A 827 -33.09 25.25 -11.54
CA THR A 827 -34.01 26.31 -11.96
C THR A 827 -33.35 27.33 -12.88
N GLN A 828 -32.02 27.36 -12.94
CA GLN A 828 -31.25 28.30 -13.75
C GLN A 828 -29.97 27.65 -14.28
N TYR A 829 -29.49 28.13 -15.43
CA TYR A 829 -28.15 27.82 -15.95
C TYR A 829 -27.38 29.09 -16.28
N ASP A 830 -26.13 29.14 -15.84
CA ASP A 830 -25.19 30.21 -16.19
C ASP A 830 -24.02 29.64 -16.99
N ILE A 831 -23.45 30.45 -17.89
CA ILE A 831 -22.24 30.12 -18.64
C ILE A 831 -21.10 30.96 -18.09
N TYR A 832 -20.02 30.30 -17.71
CA TYR A 832 -18.74 30.95 -17.43
C TYR A 832 -17.84 30.75 -18.65
N ARG A 833 -17.09 31.80 -19.01
CA ARG A 833 -16.17 31.78 -20.14
C ARG A 833 -14.86 32.44 -19.76
N ALA A 834 -13.77 31.67 -19.80
CA ALA A 834 -12.42 32.17 -19.62
C ALA A 834 -11.70 32.28 -20.98
N VAL A 835 -10.69 33.15 -21.04
CA VAL A 835 -9.84 33.38 -22.22
C VAL A 835 -8.40 33.17 -21.78
N ASP A 836 -7.68 32.29 -22.47
CA ASP A 836 -6.27 31.96 -22.20
C ASP A 836 -5.97 31.54 -20.76
N ASP A 837 -6.98 30.99 -20.10
CA ASP A 837 -6.83 30.41 -18.76
C ASP A 837 -6.48 28.92 -18.88
N PRO A 838 -5.24 28.51 -18.58
CA PRO A 838 -4.85 27.11 -18.67
C PRO A 838 -5.49 26.24 -17.59
N TYR A 839 -6.13 26.82 -16.58
CA TYR A 839 -6.71 26.10 -15.43
C TYR A 839 -8.24 26.01 -15.47
N PHE A 840 -8.88 26.57 -16.51
CA PHE A 840 -10.33 26.46 -16.73
C PHE A 840 -11.16 26.92 -15.51
N ILE A 841 -10.69 27.90 -14.74
CA ILE A 841 -11.33 28.30 -13.49
C ILE A 841 -12.45 29.30 -13.79
N PRO A 842 -13.69 29.05 -13.33
CA PRO A 842 -14.75 30.04 -13.43
C PRO A 842 -14.46 31.24 -12.52
N THR A 843 -13.72 32.22 -13.04
CA THR A 843 -13.42 33.47 -12.32
C THR A 843 -14.35 34.60 -12.77
N GLY A 844 -14.83 35.38 -11.80
CA GLY A 844 -15.66 36.57 -12.06
C GLY A 844 -17.14 36.29 -12.33
N ALA A 845 -17.83 37.28 -12.88
CA ALA A 845 -19.25 37.20 -13.18
C ALA A 845 -19.54 36.22 -14.35
N PRO A 846 -20.67 35.49 -14.31
CA PRO A 846 -21.06 34.63 -15.42
C PRO A 846 -21.11 35.40 -16.74
N TYR A 847 -20.55 34.78 -17.78
CA TYR A 847 -20.55 35.31 -19.14
C TYR A 847 -21.97 35.43 -19.70
N ALA A 848 -22.84 34.47 -19.38
CA ALA A 848 -24.27 34.55 -19.65
C ALA A 848 -25.05 33.94 -18.47
N THR A 849 -26.23 34.48 -18.18
CA THR A 849 -27.09 34.02 -17.07
C THR A 849 -28.46 33.63 -17.57
N ASP A 850 -29.10 32.70 -16.86
CA ASP A 850 -30.44 32.20 -17.15
C ASP A 850 -30.62 31.75 -18.61
N VAL A 851 -29.66 30.93 -19.06
CA VAL A 851 -29.60 30.43 -20.43
C VAL A 851 -30.33 29.09 -20.57
N THR A 852 -30.71 28.76 -21.80
CA THR A 852 -31.31 27.46 -22.15
C THR A 852 -30.43 26.68 -23.10
N SER A 853 -30.49 25.35 -23.01
CA SER A 853 -29.78 24.43 -23.90
C SER A 853 -30.53 24.29 -25.24
N PRO A 854 -29.84 24.36 -26.40
CA PRO A 854 -28.43 24.69 -26.57
C PRO A 854 -28.20 26.21 -26.51
N TRP A 855 -27.05 26.62 -25.95
CA TRP A 855 -26.60 28.00 -25.94
C TRP A 855 -25.49 28.20 -26.98
N ILE A 856 -25.53 29.33 -27.69
CA ILE A 856 -24.55 29.68 -28.73
C ILE A 856 -23.80 30.91 -28.25
N ASP A 857 -22.47 30.84 -28.26
CA ASP A 857 -21.63 31.97 -27.92
C ASP A 857 -21.90 33.14 -28.89
N PRO A 858 -22.33 34.31 -28.38
CA PRO A 858 -22.64 35.46 -29.20
C PRO A 858 -21.40 36.06 -29.90
N ASP A 859 -20.18 35.68 -29.53
CA ASP A 859 -18.95 36.03 -30.22
C ASP A 859 -18.74 35.14 -31.47
N PRO A 860 -18.92 35.68 -32.70
CA PRO A 860 -18.76 34.93 -33.94
C PRO A 860 -17.31 34.61 -34.29
N ASN A 861 -16.36 35.10 -33.48
CA ASN A 861 -14.92 34.84 -33.62
C ASN A 861 -14.37 34.01 -32.45
N ALA A 862 -15.22 33.49 -31.56
CA ALA A 862 -14.80 32.60 -30.48
C ALA A 862 -13.97 31.41 -31.01
N LEU A 863 -14.22 30.97 -32.24
CA LEU A 863 -13.43 29.96 -32.93
C LEU A 863 -12.76 30.58 -34.17
N GLY A 864 -11.49 30.98 -34.06
CA GLY A 864 -10.80 31.60 -35.20
C GLY A 864 -9.43 32.21 -34.92
N ASP A 865 -9.17 32.65 -33.69
CA ASP A 865 -7.88 33.25 -33.32
C ASP A 865 -6.94 32.18 -32.75
N PRO A 866 -5.82 31.86 -33.41
CA PRO A 866 -4.85 30.90 -32.89
C PRO A 866 -4.09 31.41 -31.64
N ASN A 867 -4.25 32.68 -31.28
CA ASN A 867 -3.62 33.27 -30.10
C ASN A 867 -4.52 33.30 -28.86
N HIS A 868 -5.81 32.96 -29.00
CA HIS A 868 -6.76 32.96 -27.89
C HIS A 868 -7.54 31.64 -27.83
N SER A 869 -7.52 30.98 -26.67
CA SER A 869 -8.35 29.79 -26.39
C SER A 869 -9.49 30.16 -25.45
N TYR A 870 -10.70 29.71 -25.77
CA TYR A 870 -11.87 29.93 -24.93
C TYR A 870 -12.26 28.66 -24.18
N TYR A 871 -12.56 28.81 -22.90
CA TYR A 871 -12.91 27.73 -22.00
C TYR A 871 -14.26 28.01 -21.37
N TYR A 872 -15.13 27.00 -21.32
CA TYR A 872 -16.52 27.15 -20.90
C TYR A 872 -16.89 26.19 -19.79
N VAL A 873 -17.69 26.68 -18.85
CA VAL A 873 -18.34 25.89 -17.80
C VAL A 873 -19.81 26.24 -17.75
N ILE A 874 -20.68 25.22 -17.72
CA ILE A 874 -22.12 25.41 -17.53
C ILE A 874 -22.43 25.18 -16.06
N ARG A 875 -22.91 26.20 -15.37
CA ARG A 875 -23.29 26.14 -13.96
C ARG A 875 -24.80 25.99 -13.85
N ALA A 876 -25.28 24.81 -13.47
CA ALA A 876 -26.67 24.61 -13.07
C ALA A 876 -26.89 25.16 -11.66
N ARG A 877 -27.99 25.86 -11.40
CA ARG A 877 -28.36 26.37 -10.06
C ARG A 877 -29.76 25.95 -9.66
N ASP A 878 -29.97 25.68 -8.37
CA ASP A 878 -31.30 25.44 -7.79
C ASP A 878 -31.93 26.71 -7.17
N GLU A 879 -33.13 26.57 -6.59
CA GLU A 879 -33.86 27.66 -5.92
C GLU A 879 -33.14 28.25 -4.70
N MET A 880 -32.21 27.50 -4.11
CA MET A 880 -31.39 27.91 -2.97
C MET A 880 -30.03 28.47 -3.41
N ASN A 881 -29.82 28.64 -4.72
CA ASN A 881 -28.57 29.10 -5.33
C ASN A 881 -27.38 28.13 -5.15
N ASN A 882 -27.64 26.89 -4.72
CA ASN A 882 -26.68 25.80 -4.83
C ASN A 882 -26.37 25.58 -6.31
N TYR A 883 -25.17 25.11 -6.61
CA TYR A 883 -24.78 24.96 -8.00
C TYR A 883 -24.00 23.67 -8.29
N ARG A 884 -24.07 23.25 -9.54
CA ARG A 884 -23.24 22.19 -10.09
C ARG A 884 -22.70 22.61 -11.44
N ASP A 885 -21.38 22.58 -11.54
CA ASP A 885 -20.67 22.86 -12.78
C ASP A 885 -20.64 21.60 -13.65
N SER A 886 -20.76 21.79 -14.96
CA SER A 886 -20.51 20.74 -15.92
C SER A 886 -19.02 20.46 -16.04
N VAL A 887 -18.67 19.37 -16.73
CA VAL A 887 -17.31 19.20 -17.24
C VAL A 887 -16.87 20.45 -18.01
N HIS A 888 -15.59 20.80 -17.90
CA HIS A 888 -15.03 21.98 -18.53
C HIS A 888 -14.82 21.73 -20.03
N HIS A 889 -15.23 22.68 -20.87
CA HIS A 889 -15.13 22.55 -22.33
C HIS A 889 -14.12 23.54 -22.89
N GLY A 890 -13.11 23.03 -23.60
CA GLY A 890 -12.21 23.85 -24.42
C GLY A 890 -12.73 24.02 -25.85
N ALA A 891 -12.74 25.25 -26.34
CA ALA A 891 -13.12 25.59 -27.71
C ALA A 891 -11.87 25.95 -28.52
N PHE A 892 -11.39 25.00 -29.34
CA PHE A 892 -10.19 25.15 -30.14
C PHE A 892 -10.50 25.09 -31.64
N ASN A 893 -9.72 25.81 -32.45
CA ASN A 893 -9.78 25.76 -33.92
C ASN A 893 -8.51 25.11 -34.54
N PHE A 894 -7.77 24.33 -33.75
CA PHE A 894 -6.62 23.54 -34.16
C PHE A 894 -6.69 22.14 -33.55
N SER A 895 -6.02 21.17 -34.18
CA SER A 895 -5.94 19.81 -33.65
C SER A 895 -4.94 19.76 -32.51
N LEU A 896 -5.36 19.24 -31.34
CA LEU A 896 -4.45 18.91 -30.25
C LEU A 896 -3.60 17.71 -30.69
N VAL A 897 -2.27 17.85 -30.60
CA VAL A 897 -1.32 16.75 -30.81
C VAL A 897 -0.81 16.33 -29.43
N PRO A 898 -0.86 15.03 -29.06
CA PRO A 898 -0.35 14.59 -27.76
C PRO A 898 1.12 15.01 -27.56
N GLY A 899 1.43 15.65 -26.43
CA GLY A 899 2.79 16.05 -26.05
C GLY A 899 3.23 17.46 -26.46
N GLN A 900 2.30 18.38 -26.71
CA GLN A 900 2.58 19.83 -26.81
C GLN A 900 1.92 20.62 -25.69
#